data_AF-A0A9W4S003-F1
#
_entry.id   AF-A0A9W4S003-F1
#
_cell.length_a   1.000
_cell.length_b   1.000
_cell.length_c   1.000
_cell.angle_alpha   90.00
_cell.angle_beta   90.00
_cell.angle_gamma   90.00
#
_symmetry.space_group_name_H-M   'P 1'
#
loop_
_entity.id
_entity.type
_entity.pdbx_description
1 polymer ?
#
loop_
_entity_poly.entity_id
_entity_poly.type
_entity_poly.pdbx_seq_one_letter_code
_entity_poly.pdbx_strand_id
1 'polypeptide(L)'
;MNDLVKVSSWALPLASLFANVARTKDVSYVYLDNTAYLANASNVVEISWPALQAAFVSPNRSDVASYTGVDWTQPYPGAPLSGFSAHLRIADDLAFPSSVTTEDVKTNVAAISYGVPPSLMNSDGFPKSMDPSWYICQHYYVSTIPDPTTDVEHDCSFLPTECQQSLKSSLVETWGSFESETGAMCGANALDLVTPSCRDALGLVRADVLAWDSSNLADTATAKIFTVDEVGQYSWMIGTGFSDPNNQTSYYAAYNRTYVVVTVFGHGADVSNVADPVAELACLRPTWSALPTPTTTSKAASKTTAAVPAMTTSPQSTSSSSAVATPTSVLRCIGGTVRDGLSGGLTGLCSFNCDYDRCEENACICTKSASAAAAVPTRSGVQGCPASDLDKDSYDFEYFRLCSKSHNKAFSRARNARLIMSNTIPNMASDDDKPYCIWYPDVASEETYRQLAKRYPDMRYVVGRACAVAGYAGLYDELGLLPEISIAEEARDNFSNEGSKAIFDTIMRQPVCYEILDDYSRSSHPDRPTSPAFMNGDTAVRSSLDVRLGLDKYQDWGKHYFNIAEDYNIDETSSEKTNNEELAPEHIALFYTPLLSHLPTTNKDALILMAAYEGNIERYVRLRRPKMLHDEHAAVLRGIYHNTTFAKWWYLQEIDPSNRSIRTAALARFIMVNDLSHITPSSPSKHQVPAMIWWPLIPEEETLKELVRRRPDMKLQVAMACIAGDYRALWEDLAPPPCSELWDQARQAQTRSWPNSPNRNYYVDYLEQHAKELGCDIVDLRTNSECEDAAVRNKEPTTTWLDSGIYAHDFALMDSNPDEDVYSTTGQANAASWELLICSSEEMRRRAREENGLRLYDD
;
A
#
# COMPACT_ATOMS: atom_id res chain seq x y z
N MET A 1 -9.63 51.03 2.12
CA MET A 1 -10.51 49.99 1.52
C MET A 1 -10.01 49.66 0.11
N ASN A 2 -8.72 49.33 0.05
CA ASN A 2 -7.92 48.74 -1.02
C ASN A 2 -6.67 48.24 -0.27
N ASP A 3 -6.09 47.11 -0.69
CA ASP A 3 -5.01 46.32 -0.02
C ASP A 3 -5.47 45.13 0.83
N LEU A 4 -6.41 44.35 0.28
CA LEU A 4 -6.69 42.96 0.68
C LEU A 4 -7.01 42.15 -0.59
N VAL A 5 -6.10 42.14 -1.57
CA VAL A 5 -6.22 41.28 -2.76
C VAL A 5 -4.84 40.79 -3.18
N LYS A 6 -4.58 39.50 -2.91
CA LYS A 6 -3.64 38.54 -3.55
C LYS A 6 -2.95 37.66 -2.49
N VAL A 7 -3.70 36.71 -1.94
CA VAL A 7 -3.15 35.46 -1.44
C VAL A 7 -4.01 34.36 -2.05
N SER A 8 -3.55 33.82 -3.18
CA SER A 8 -4.12 32.65 -3.81
C SER A 8 -2.99 31.67 -4.09
N SER A 9 -3.22 30.42 -3.68
CA SER A 9 -2.65 29.18 -4.22
C SER A 9 -1.45 28.54 -3.50
N TRP A 10 -1.76 27.51 -2.72
CA TRP A 10 -1.09 26.19 -2.64
C TRP A 10 0.44 26.16 -2.78
N ALA A 11 1.13 26.49 -1.69
CA ALA A 11 2.40 25.93 -1.22
C ALA A 11 2.85 26.88 -0.09
N LEU A 12 2.67 26.49 1.18
CA LEU A 12 3.30 27.21 2.28
C LEU A 12 4.65 26.50 2.52
N PRO A 13 5.79 26.98 1.97
CA PRO A 13 7.09 26.56 2.48
C PRO A 13 7.17 26.93 3.96
N LEU A 14 7.96 26.23 4.79
CA LEU A 14 8.29 26.69 6.15
C LEU A 14 8.74 28.17 6.14
N ALA A 15 9.32 28.63 5.02
CA ALA A 15 9.62 30.02 4.71
C ALA A 15 8.45 31.02 4.95
N SER A 16 7.22 30.61 4.64
CA SER A 16 6.01 31.45 4.76
C SER A 16 5.44 31.54 6.18
N LEU A 17 5.78 30.60 7.08
CA LEU A 17 5.50 30.68 8.51
C LEU A 17 6.37 31.75 9.20
N PHE A 18 7.54 32.09 8.64
CA PHE A 18 8.40 33.15 9.19
C PHE A 18 7.84 34.57 9.01
N ALA A 19 6.93 34.78 8.06
CA ALA A 19 6.38 36.10 7.77
C ALA A 19 5.32 36.59 8.78
N ASN A 20 4.80 35.69 9.64
CA ASN A 20 3.77 36.02 10.63
C ASN A 20 4.14 35.52 12.05
N VAL A 21 5.34 35.80 12.53
CA VAL A 21 5.73 35.44 13.90
C VAL A 21 5.20 36.47 14.92
N ALA A 22 3.95 36.27 15.32
CA ALA A 22 3.46 36.72 16.62
C ALA A 22 3.43 35.52 17.60
N ARG A 23 4.51 35.38 18.39
CA ARG A 23 4.60 34.65 19.68
C ARG A 23 3.86 33.30 19.82
N THR A 24 4.56 32.21 19.53
CA THR A 24 4.48 30.97 20.33
C THR A 24 5.92 30.57 20.70
N LYS A 25 6.30 30.74 21.98
CA LYS A 25 7.71 30.69 22.38
C LYS A 25 8.31 29.28 22.48
N ASP A 26 7.49 28.21 22.45
CA ASP A 26 7.92 26.89 22.92
C ASP A 26 7.62 25.71 21.97
N VAL A 27 7.30 25.97 20.68
CA VAL A 27 7.03 24.93 19.68
C VAL A 27 7.92 25.07 18.45
N SER A 28 8.30 23.95 17.85
CA SER A 28 8.98 23.83 16.57
C SER A 28 8.12 22.96 15.64
N TYR A 29 8.35 23.08 14.33
CA TYR A 29 7.63 22.34 13.31
C TYR A 29 8.55 21.30 12.70
N VAL A 30 8.08 20.06 12.67
CA VAL A 30 8.83 18.91 12.17
C VAL A 30 7.99 18.20 11.12
N TYR A 31 8.60 17.78 10.02
CA TYR A 31 7.93 16.88 9.09
C TYR A 31 7.68 15.54 9.80
N LEU A 32 6.45 15.06 9.87
CA LEU A 32 6.06 13.86 10.61
C LEU A 32 6.84 12.65 10.09
N ASP A 33 6.88 12.46 8.77
CA ASP A 33 7.67 11.40 8.12
C ASP A 33 8.24 11.81 6.75
N ASN A 34 8.94 10.86 6.11
CA ASN A 34 9.50 10.99 4.77
C ASN A 34 8.54 10.47 3.69
N THR A 35 7.30 10.95 3.70
CA THR A 35 6.35 10.71 2.62
C THR A 35 6.76 11.46 1.34
N ALA A 36 6.34 10.95 0.18
CA ALA A 36 6.64 11.54 -1.12
C ALA A 36 6.13 12.99 -1.27
N TYR A 37 5.31 13.50 -0.34
CA TYR A 37 4.79 14.86 -0.34
C TYR A 37 5.06 15.53 1.00
N LEU A 38 6.33 15.81 1.28
CA LEU A 38 6.77 16.47 2.52
C LEU A 38 5.94 17.73 2.83
N ALA A 39 5.54 18.50 1.81
CA ALA A 39 4.74 19.71 1.97
C ALA A 39 3.20 19.50 2.10
N ASN A 40 2.71 18.29 2.36
CA ASN A 40 1.35 18.13 2.83
C ASN A 40 1.24 18.78 4.22
N ALA A 41 0.32 19.73 4.41
CA ALA A 41 0.15 20.40 5.70
C ALA A 41 -0.15 19.40 6.84
N SER A 42 -0.78 18.25 6.55
CA SER A 42 -0.97 17.19 7.55
C SER A 42 0.30 16.44 7.92
N ASN A 43 1.37 16.59 7.15
CA ASN A 43 2.69 16.02 7.41
C ASN A 43 3.60 17.00 8.17
N VAL A 44 3.14 18.18 8.56
CA VAL A 44 3.89 19.09 9.44
C VAL A 44 3.23 19.10 10.80
N VAL A 45 3.97 18.69 11.83
CA VAL A 45 3.46 18.57 13.20
C VAL A 45 4.25 19.44 14.16
N GLU A 46 3.56 19.93 15.19
CA GLU A 46 4.18 20.70 16.26
C GLU A 46 4.86 19.76 17.27
N ILE A 47 6.09 20.09 17.64
CA ILE A 47 6.85 19.43 18.72
C ILE A 47 7.38 20.49 19.68
N SER A 48 7.50 20.14 20.96
CA SER A 48 8.07 21.04 21.97
C SER A 48 9.50 21.45 21.60
N TRP A 49 9.72 22.76 21.39
CA TRP A 49 11.06 23.28 21.11
C TRP A 49 12.03 23.03 22.27
N PRO A 50 11.68 23.27 23.55
CA PRO A 50 12.56 22.90 24.67
C PRO A 50 12.96 21.42 24.70
N ALA A 51 12.07 20.51 24.30
CA ALA A 51 12.38 19.08 24.23
C ALA A 51 13.39 18.77 23.11
N LEU A 52 13.16 19.32 21.91
CA LEU A 52 14.08 19.21 20.77
C LEU A 52 15.45 19.82 21.10
N GLN A 53 15.45 21.03 21.64
CA GLN A 53 16.67 21.73 22.04
C GLN A 53 17.47 20.91 23.05
N ALA A 54 16.82 20.34 24.07
CA ALA A 54 17.48 19.49 25.05
C ALA A 54 18.04 18.20 24.42
N ALA A 55 17.31 17.58 23.49
CA ALA A 55 17.73 16.36 22.83
C ALA A 55 18.93 16.59 21.89
N PHE A 56 18.96 17.70 21.15
CA PHE A 56 20.06 18.02 20.23
C PHE A 56 21.34 18.53 20.92
N VAL A 57 21.34 18.78 22.24
CA VAL A 57 22.57 19.00 23.03
C VAL A 57 23.42 17.73 23.06
N SER A 58 22.81 16.55 23.03
CA SER A 58 23.50 15.25 23.03
C SER A 58 22.82 14.30 22.05
N PRO A 59 22.94 14.55 20.73
CA PRO A 59 22.26 13.75 19.72
C PRO A 59 22.75 12.30 19.74
N ASN A 60 21.85 11.37 19.46
CA ASN A 60 22.13 9.94 19.39
C ASN A 60 23.06 9.61 18.22
N ARG A 61 22.90 10.32 17.11
CA ARG A 61 23.76 10.23 15.92
C ARG A 61 24.08 11.61 15.37
N SER A 62 25.23 11.72 14.72
CA SER A 62 25.61 12.93 14.00
C SER A 62 26.50 12.61 12.80
N ASP A 63 26.54 13.52 11.84
CA ASP A 63 27.48 13.50 10.71
C ASP A 63 27.79 14.94 10.27
N VAL A 64 28.91 15.13 9.57
CA VAL A 64 29.36 16.44 9.08
C VAL A 64 29.96 16.30 7.69
N ALA A 65 29.37 16.99 6.71
CA ALA A 65 29.82 17.02 5.33
C ALA A 65 30.38 18.41 5.01
N SER A 66 31.59 18.48 4.46
CA SER A 66 32.22 19.74 4.04
C SER A 66 32.09 19.94 2.54
N TYR A 67 31.86 21.18 2.11
CA TYR A 67 31.78 21.54 0.69
C TYR A 67 32.47 22.89 0.43
N THR A 68 32.70 23.19 -0.85
CA THR A 68 33.26 24.47 -1.28
C THR A 68 32.12 25.45 -1.48
N GLY A 69 32.22 26.66 -0.93
CA GLY A 69 31.30 27.75 -1.20
C GLY A 69 32.04 28.91 -1.85
N VAL A 70 31.62 30.13 -1.50
CA VAL A 70 32.16 31.38 -2.05
C VAL A 70 32.40 32.39 -0.94
N ASP A 71 33.33 33.32 -1.16
CA ASP A 71 33.49 34.49 -0.30
C ASP A 71 32.40 35.54 -0.61
N TRP A 72 31.27 35.42 0.08
CA TRP A 72 30.11 36.31 -0.08
C TRP A 72 30.35 37.75 0.40
N THR A 73 31.48 38.05 1.03
CA THR A 73 31.80 39.42 1.48
C THR A 73 32.27 40.30 0.31
N GLN A 74 32.60 39.66 -0.81
CA GLN A 74 32.90 40.30 -2.08
C GLN A 74 31.63 40.34 -2.94
N PRO A 75 31.50 41.30 -3.87
CA PRO A 75 30.42 41.27 -4.85
C PRO A 75 30.41 39.96 -5.66
N TYR A 76 29.22 39.50 -6.05
CA TYR A 76 29.03 38.32 -6.90
C TYR A 76 29.91 38.40 -8.17
N PRO A 77 30.60 37.31 -8.60
CA PRO A 77 30.51 35.92 -8.11
C PRO A 77 31.51 35.54 -7.01
N GLY A 78 32.23 36.51 -6.42
CA GLY A 78 33.23 36.24 -5.38
C GLY A 78 34.32 35.25 -5.81
N ALA A 79 35.08 34.73 -4.84
CA ALA A 79 36.09 33.69 -5.05
C ALA A 79 35.66 32.39 -4.35
N PRO A 80 35.96 31.21 -4.92
CA PRO A 80 35.72 29.93 -4.25
C PRO A 80 36.40 29.87 -2.88
N LEU A 81 35.68 29.37 -1.88
CA LEU A 81 36.13 29.32 -0.50
C LEU A 81 35.76 27.98 0.14
N SER A 82 36.77 27.23 0.58
CA SER A 82 36.58 25.96 1.29
C SER A 82 36.19 26.17 2.75
N GLY A 83 35.54 25.16 3.35
CA GLY A 83 35.27 25.11 4.79
C GLY A 83 33.84 25.47 5.17
N PHE A 84 32.92 25.48 4.21
CA PHE A 84 31.49 25.36 4.50
C PHE A 84 31.17 23.93 4.90
N SER A 85 30.19 23.77 5.78
CA SER A 85 29.76 22.46 6.24
C SER A 85 28.26 22.39 6.47
N ALA A 86 27.70 21.20 6.26
CA ALA A 86 26.37 20.82 6.70
C ALA A 86 26.51 19.78 7.81
N HIS A 87 25.65 19.85 8.81
CA HIS A 87 25.71 19.05 10.02
C HIS A 87 24.37 18.34 10.22
N LEU A 88 24.43 17.03 10.41
CA LEU A 88 23.28 16.20 10.75
C LEU A 88 23.31 15.86 12.23
N ARG A 89 22.15 15.96 12.89
CA ARG A 89 21.93 15.47 14.26
C ARG A 89 20.63 14.68 14.31
N ILE A 90 20.64 13.51 14.93
CA ILE A 90 19.46 12.68 15.13
C ILE A 90 19.24 12.49 16.63
N ALA A 91 18.03 12.80 17.08
CA ALA A 91 17.56 12.59 18.43
C ALA A 91 16.48 11.51 18.46
N ASP A 92 16.65 10.53 19.33
CA ASP A 92 15.76 9.37 19.41
C ASP A 92 14.60 9.57 20.38
N ASP A 93 13.48 8.87 20.14
CA ASP A 93 12.33 8.72 21.02
C ASP A 93 11.73 10.05 21.55
N LEU A 94 11.63 11.07 20.71
CA LEU A 94 10.97 12.32 21.05
C LEU A 94 9.46 12.11 21.16
N ALA A 95 8.88 12.60 22.26
CA ALA A 95 7.45 12.52 22.49
C ALA A 95 6.70 13.65 21.77
N PHE A 96 5.54 13.32 21.21
CA PHE A 96 4.62 14.30 20.68
C PHE A 96 3.85 15.01 21.81
N PRO A 97 3.48 16.30 21.64
CA PRO A 97 2.54 16.95 22.54
C PRO A 97 1.14 16.36 22.37
N SER A 98 0.29 16.50 23.39
CA SER A 98 -1.09 16.00 23.38
C SER A 98 -1.99 16.64 22.31
N SER A 99 -1.55 17.77 21.72
CA SER A 99 -2.22 18.40 20.58
C SER A 99 -2.06 17.61 19.28
N VAL A 100 -1.03 16.77 19.18
CA VAL A 100 -0.76 15.91 18.01
C VAL A 100 -1.34 14.51 18.21
N THR A 101 -1.11 13.89 19.38
CA THR A 101 -1.64 12.56 19.72
C THR A 101 -1.72 12.36 21.23
N THR A 102 -2.72 11.59 21.68
CA THR A 102 -2.86 11.15 23.08
C THR A 102 -2.27 9.77 23.33
N GLU A 103 -1.85 9.07 22.28
CA GLU A 103 -1.21 7.75 22.38
C GLU A 103 0.26 7.90 22.82
N ASP A 104 0.80 6.91 23.52
CA ASP A 104 2.22 6.92 23.96
C ASP A 104 3.14 6.52 22.81
N VAL A 105 3.14 7.32 21.75
CA VAL A 105 3.98 7.15 20.56
C VAL A 105 5.11 8.20 20.53
N LYS A 106 6.23 7.82 19.92
CA LYS A 106 7.46 8.61 19.78
C LYS A 106 7.87 8.76 18.32
N THR A 107 8.86 9.63 18.08
CA THR A 107 9.49 9.81 16.78
C THR A 107 10.99 10.06 16.95
N ASN A 108 11.80 9.64 15.97
CA ASN A 108 13.22 9.99 15.92
C ASN A 108 13.38 11.17 14.95
N VAL A 109 13.91 12.28 15.44
CA VAL A 109 13.97 13.53 14.68
C VAL A 109 15.39 13.78 14.22
N ALA A 110 15.57 13.90 12.91
CA ALA A 110 16.78 14.39 12.29
C ALA A 110 16.67 15.90 12.03
N ALA A 111 17.76 16.63 12.29
CA ALA A 111 17.88 18.05 12.03
C ALA A 111 19.15 18.35 11.23
N ILE A 112 19.07 19.32 10.34
CA ILE A 112 20.20 19.83 9.56
C ILE A 112 20.54 21.26 10.00
N SER A 113 21.81 21.52 10.27
CA SER A 113 22.37 22.87 10.52
C SER A 113 23.63 23.11 9.70
N TYR A 114 24.13 24.34 9.69
CA TYR A 114 25.18 24.77 8.76
C TYR A 114 26.33 25.48 9.44
N GLY A 115 27.55 25.21 8.99
CA GLY A 115 28.75 25.92 9.40
C GLY A 115 29.35 26.67 8.23
N VAL A 116 29.92 27.85 8.52
CA VAL A 116 30.65 28.65 7.53
C VAL A 116 32.09 28.85 7.99
N PRO A 117 33.04 29.01 7.07
CA PRO A 117 34.45 29.03 7.42
C PRO A 117 34.80 30.21 8.35
N PRO A 118 35.78 30.07 9.27
CA PRO A 118 36.15 31.12 10.21
C PRO A 118 36.53 32.46 9.55
N SER A 119 36.99 32.44 8.30
CA SER A 119 37.27 33.66 7.51
C SER A 119 36.02 34.49 7.21
N LEU A 120 34.82 33.88 7.22
CA LEU A 120 33.53 34.54 7.05
C LEU A 120 32.83 34.81 8.39
N MET A 121 33.47 34.53 9.52
CA MET A 121 32.92 34.78 10.84
C MET A 121 33.59 36.00 11.50
N ASN A 122 32.80 36.76 12.24
CA ASN A 122 33.27 37.78 13.16
C ASN A 122 33.69 37.13 14.49
N SER A 123 34.44 37.87 15.32
CA SER A 123 34.90 37.40 16.63
C SER A 123 33.77 37.17 17.65
N ASP A 124 32.58 37.69 17.38
CA ASP A 124 31.37 37.53 18.21
C ASP A 124 30.58 36.24 17.89
N GLY A 125 31.03 35.45 16.91
CA GLY A 125 30.37 34.20 16.51
C GLY A 125 29.26 34.36 15.48
N PHE A 126 29.13 35.53 14.85
CA PHE A 126 28.18 35.79 13.76
C PHE A 126 28.87 35.94 12.40
N PRO A 127 28.17 35.68 11.28
CA PRO A 127 28.76 35.85 9.95
C PRO A 127 29.12 37.32 9.69
N LYS A 128 30.17 37.54 8.90
CA LYS A 128 30.46 38.83 8.28
C LYS A 128 29.33 39.19 7.33
N SER A 129 29.12 40.50 7.15
CA SER A 129 28.12 41.03 6.23
C SER A 129 28.31 40.42 4.85
N MET A 130 27.22 39.86 4.30
CA MET A 130 27.13 39.44 2.91
C MET A 130 26.93 40.68 2.04
N ASP A 131 27.59 40.71 0.87
CA ASP A 131 27.36 41.75 -0.12
C ASP A 131 25.92 41.62 -0.68
N PRO A 132 25.17 42.72 -0.88
CA PRO A 132 23.78 42.67 -1.32
C PRO A 132 23.54 42.01 -2.70
N SER A 133 24.59 41.77 -3.48
CA SER A 133 24.50 41.09 -4.77
C SER A 133 24.24 39.57 -4.67
N TRP A 134 24.29 38.98 -3.48
CA TRP A 134 24.13 37.54 -3.26
C TRP A 134 22.71 37.11 -2.89
N TYR A 135 22.32 35.93 -3.36
CA TYR A 135 21.14 35.20 -2.92
C TYR A 135 21.49 33.71 -2.86
N ILE A 136 21.19 33.05 -1.74
CA ILE A 136 21.58 31.65 -1.50
C ILE A 136 20.34 30.79 -1.26
N CYS A 137 20.31 29.61 -1.85
CA CYS A 137 19.26 28.61 -1.64
C CYS A 137 19.84 27.28 -1.15
N GLN A 138 19.16 26.63 -0.21
CA GLN A 138 19.42 25.28 0.26
C GLN A 138 18.24 24.40 -0.10
N HIS A 139 18.49 23.40 -0.93
CA HIS A 139 17.50 22.42 -1.34
C HIS A 139 17.74 21.11 -0.62
N TYR A 140 16.68 20.51 -0.10
CA TYR A 140 16.75 19.27 0.67
C TYR A 140 16.21 18.10 -0.16
N TYR A 141 16.82 16.94 -0.01
CA TYR A 141 16.31 15.66 -0.50
C TYR A 141 16.67 14.57 0.52
N VAL A 142 15.87 13.51 0.55
CA VAL A 142 16.11 12.35 1.41
C VAL A 142 16.12 11.11 0.54
N SER A 143 17.19 10.33 0.62
CA SER A 143 17.30 9.03 -0.04
C SER A 143 17.33 7.91 0.98
N THR A 144 16.64 6.81 0.68
CA THR A 144 16.70 5.56 1.46
C THR A 144 17.32 4.41 0.66
N ILE A 145 17.90 4.71 -0.51
CA ILE A 145 18.50 3.72 -1.40
C ILE A 145 19.84 3.19 -0.88
N PRO A 146 20.78 4.02 -0.39
CA PRO A 146 22.11 3.53 -0.06
C PRO A 146 22.04 2.47 1.05
N ASP A 147 22.80 1.38 0.89
CA ASP A 147 22.87 0.31 1.90
C ASP A 147 23.22 0.93 3.27
N PRO A 148 22.40 0.71 4.32
CA PRO A 148 22.64 1.25 5.65
C PRO A 148 24.01 0.88 6.21
N THR A 149 24.56 -0.28 5.86
CA THR A 149 25.78 -0.85 6.46
C THR A 149 27.08 -0.35 5.82
N THR A 150 26.97 0.37 4.71
CA THR A 150 28.11 0.97 4.02
C THR A 150 28.19 2.46 4.38
N ASP A 151 29.37 3.05 4.50
CA ASP A 151 29.45 4.51 4.67
C ASP A 151 29.07 5.23 3.36
N VAL A 152 28.43 6.39 3.46
CA VAL A 152 28.16 7.26 2.30
C VAL A 152 29.22 8.35 2.27
N GLU A 153 29.88 8.48 1.12
CA GLU A 153 30.79 9.59 0.87
C GLU A 153 30.00 10.92 0.81
N HIS A 154 30.58 11.95 1.43
CA HIS A 154 29.94 13.27 1.56
C HIS A 154 29.77 14.02 0.24
N ASP A 155 30.45 13.58 -0.82
CA ASP A 155 30.36 14.14 -2.18
C ASP A 155 29.13 13.66 -2.97
N CYS A 156 28.26 12.86 -2.34
CA CYS A 156 27.07 12.28 -2.95
C CYS A 156 27.34 11.31 -4.11
N SER A 157 28.52 10.69 -4.16
CA SER A 157 28.91 9.71 -5.20
C SER A 157 28.04 8.45 -5.28
N PHE A 158 27.19 8.19 -4.28
CA PHE A 158 26.17 7.15 -4.38
C PHE A 158 25.11 7.46 -5.47
N LEU A 159 24.91 8.75 -5.79
CA LEU A 159 24.05 9.16 -6.89
C LEU A 159 24.76 8.93 -8.23
N PRO A 160 24.07 8.42 -9.26
CA PRO A 160 24.63 8.35 -10.60
C PRO A 160 25.20 9.71 -11.05
N THR A 161 26.33 9.71 -11.76
CA THR A 161 26.98 10.96 -12.20
C THR A 161 26.03 11.85 -13.01
N GLU A 162 25.19 11.25 -13.85
CA GLU A 162 24.15 11.95 -14.61
C GLU A 162 23.11 12.61 -13.69
N CYS A 163 22.74 11.95 -12.60
CA CYS A 163 21.86 12.53 -11.59
C CYS A 163 22.50 13.76 -10.94
N GLN A 164 23.74 13.64 -10.44
CA GLN A 164 24.41 14.77 -9.78
C GLN A 164 24.51 16.00 -10.70
N GLN A 165 24.87 15.78 -11.97
CA GLN A 165 24.96 16.83 -12.97
C GLN A 165 23.59 17.46 -13.26
N SER A 166 22.58 16.62 -13.55
CA SER A 166 21.23 17.09 -13.87
C SER A 166 20.60 17.84 -12.69
N LEU A 167 20.83 17.38 -11.47
CA LEU A 167 20.34 18.03 -10.25
C LEU A 167 20.94 19.43 -10.11
N LYS A 168 22.27 19.55 -10.22
CA LYS A 168 22.97 20.84 -10.21
C LYS A 168 22.46 21.77 -11.31
N SER A 169 22.39 21.28 -12.56
CA SER A 169 21.90 22.06 -13.71
C SER A 169 20.47 22.56 -13.50
N SER A 170 19.56 21.70 -13.03
CA SER A 170 18.14 22.08 -12.88
C SER A 170 17.91 23.25 -11.93
N LEU A 171 18.75 23.37 -10.89
CA LEU A 171 18.66 24.43 -9.87
C LEU A 171 19.30 25.74 -10.34
N VAL A 172 20.24 25.67 -11.27
CA VAL A 172 20.96 26.84 -11.81
C VAL A 172 20.30 27.39 -13.07
N GLU A 173 19.86 26.54 -13.99
CA GLU A 173 19.25 26.94 -15.27
C GLU A 173 17.94 27.72 -15.10
N THR A 174 17.21 27.45 -14.02
CA THR A 174 15.95 28.11 -13.70
C THR A 174 16.09 29.25 -12.70
N TRP A 175 17.32 29.65 -12.36
CA TRP A 175 17.58 30.71 -11.38
C TRP A 175 16.92 32.03 -11.76
N GLY A 176 16.18 32.63 -10.83
CA GLY A 176 15.45 33.87 -11.01
C GLY A 176 14.20 33.77 -11.90
N SER A 177 13.91 32.62 -12.51
CA SER A 177 12.75 32.47 -13.41
C SER A 177 11.39 32.66 -12.73
N PHE A 178 11.34 32.46 -11.40
CA PHE A 178 10.13 32.61 -10.59
C PHE A 178 10.13 33.86 -9.70
N GLU A 179 11.15 34.72 -9.80
CA GLU A 179 11.31 35.88 -8.90
C GLU A 179 10.06 36.78 -8.92
N SER A 180 9.51 37.04 -10.10
CA SER A 180 8.31 37.88 -10.25
C SER A 180 7.03 37.26 -9.66
N GLU A 181 7.01 35.94 -9.48
CA GLU A 181 5.84 35.18 -8.99
C GLU A 181 5.93 34.90 -7.49
N THR A 182 7.11 34.54 -6.99
CA THR A 182 7.32 34.04 -5.63
C THR A 182 8.19 34.95 -4.76
N GLY A 183 8.88 35.93 -5.36
CA GLY A 183 9.88 36.77 -4.67
C GLY A 183 11.18 36.03 -4.34
N ALA A 184 11.36 34.80 -4.83
CA ALA A 184 12.56 33.98 -4.58
C ALA A 184 13.38 33.78 -5.86
N MET A 185 14.71 33.83 -5.74
CA MET A 185 15.61 33.56 -6.86
C MET A 185 15.84 32.07 -7.10
N CYS A 186 15.45 31.20 -6.17
CA CYS A 186 15.76 29.78 -6.24
C CYS A 186 15.17 29.15 -7.51
N GLY A 187 16.02 28.45 -8.26
CA GLY A 187 15.56 27.59 -9.34
C GLY A 187 14.88 26.35 -8.77
N ALA A 188 13.67 26.06 -9.25
CA ALA A 188 12.84 24.93 -8.84
C ALA A 188 12.53 24.87 -7.31
N ASN A 189 11.26 25.08 -6.97
CA ASN A 189 10.74 25.22 -5.60
C ASN A 189 10.46 23.87 -4.90
N ALA A 190 10.07 23.90 -3.63
CA ALA A 190 9.55 22.72 -2.95
C ALA A 190 8.39 22.09 -3.74
N LEU A 191 8.28 20.76 -3.74
CA LEU A 191 7.34 19.95 -4.52
C LEU A 191 7.49 19.94 -6.05
N ASP A 192 8.41 20.71 -6.63
CA ASP A 192 8.72 20.57 -8.05
C ASP A 192 9.32 19.20 -8.34
N LEU A 193 9.08 18.70 -9.56
CA LEU A 193 9.58 17.42 -9.99
C LEU A 193 11.11 17.36 -9.94
N VAL A 194 11.62 16.30 -9.34
CA VAL A 194 13.03 15.94 -9.43
C VAL A 194 13.36 15.56 -10.88
N THR A 195 14.56 15.88 -11.32
CA THR A 195 15.05 15.54 -12.66
C THR A 195 14.94 14.03 -12.90
N PRO A 196 14.48 13.57 -14.09
CA PRO A 196 14.23 12.15 -14.35
C PRO A 196 15.39 11.22 -13.96
N SER A 197 16.63 11.65 -14.20
CA SER A 197 17.86 10.91 -13.85
C SER A 197 18.04 10.65 -12.36
N CYS A 198 17.36 11.41 -11.48
CA CYS A 198 17.48 11.34 -10.03
C CYS A 198 16.27 10.73 -9.33
N ARG A 199 15.16 10.47 -10.04
CA ARG A 199 13.88 10.09 -9.42
C ARG A 199 13.94 8.77 -8.66
N ASP A 200 14.69 7.81 -9.19
CA ASP A 200 14.88 6.53 -8.52
C ASP A 200 15.57 6.74 -7.17
N ALA A 201 16.58 7.60 -7.11
CA ALA A 201 17.39 7.83 -5.91
C ALA A 201 16.77 8.78 -4.89
N LEU A 202 16.07 9.84 -5.34
CA LEU A 202 15.64 10.96 -4.51
C LEU A 202 14.10 11.11 -4.42
N GLY A 203 13.36 10.26 -5.12
CA GLY A 203 11.90 10.36 -5.22
C GLY A 203 11.44 11.32 -6.31
N LEU A 204 10.12 11.48 -6.42
CA LEU A 204 9.50 12.20 -7.54
C LEU A 204 9.58 13.72 -7.43
N VAL A 205 9.57 14.26 -6.22
CA VAL A 205 9.46 15.71 -5.97
C VAL A 205 10.51 16.18 -4.96
N ARG A 206 10.87 17.46 -5.05
CA ARG A 206 11.79 18.11 -4.11
C ARG A 206 11.15 18.22 -2.73
N ALA A 207 11.92 17.90 -1.69
CA ALA A 207 11.44 17.91 -0.31
C ALA A 207 11.10 19.31 0.19
N ASP A 208 12.09 20.21 0.19
CA ASP A 208 11.96 21.56 0.71
C ASP A 208 13.06 22.49 0.16
N VAL A 209 12.88 23.80 0.32
CA VAL A 209 13.87 24.82 -0.01
C VAL A 209 13.90 25.94 1.04
N LEU A 210 15.09 26.30 1.50
CA LEU A 210 15.33 27.52 2.28
C LEU A 210 16.12 28.52 1.45
N ALA A 211 15.80 29.80 1.59
CA ALA A 211 16.35 30.87 0.77
C ALA A 211 16.66 32.09 1.63
N TRP A 212 17.78 32.77 1.37
CA TRP A 212 18.16 33.96 2.11
C TRP A 212 19.14 34.85 1.34
N ASP A 213 19.18 36.12 1.74
CA ASP A 213 20.07 37.15 1.20
C ASP A 213 20.77 37.95 2.33
N SER A 214 21.42 39.05 1.93
CA SER A 214 22.11 39.96 2.87
C SER A 214 21.20 40.54 3.97
N SER A 215 19.90 40.75 3.69
CA SER A 215 18.94 41.30 4.63
C SER A 215 18.59 40.28 5.72
N ASN A 216 18.49 38.99 5.35
CA ASN A 216 18.27 37.91 6.30
C ASN A 216 19.47 37.72 7.24
N LEU A 217 20.70 37.77 6.71
CA LEU A 217 21.91 37.62 7.53
C LEU A 217 22.18 38.82 8.47
N ALA A 218 21.55 39.97 8.22
CA ALA A 218 21.60 41.09 9.14
C ALA A 218 20.80 40.83 10.44
N ASP A 219 19.82 39.92 10.41
CA ASP A 219 19.09 39.49 11.60
C ASP A 219 19.84 38.37 12.35
N THR A 220 20.08 38.57 13.64
CA THR A 220 20.89 37.67 14.45
C THR A 220 20.27 36.28 14.63
N ALA A 221 18.93 36.18 14.68
CA ALA A 221 18.25 34.89 14.83
C ALA A 221 18.29 34.10 13.52
N THR A 222 18.08 34.78 12.41
CA THR A 222 18.08 34.20 11.06
C THR A 222 19.50 33.80 10.61
N ALA A 223 20.50 34.64 10.90
CA ALA A 223 21.90 34.33 10.65
C ALA A 223 22.34 33.02 11.33
N LYS A 224 21.92 32.80 12.58
CA LYS A 224 22.21 31.55 13.30
C LYS A 224 21.70 30.31 12.57
N ILE A 225 20.47 30.36 12.06
CA ILE A 225 19.84 29.22 11.37
C ILE A 225 20.65 28.83 10.11
N PHE A 226 21.17 29.81 9.38
CA PHE A 226 21.80 29.57 8.08
C PHE A 226 23.32 29.43 8.11
N THR A 227 24.00 29.94 9.15
CA THR A 227 25.48 30.04 9.12
C THR A 227 26.19 29.53 10.36
N VAL A 228 25.47 29.18 11.42
CA VAL A 228 26.06 28.72 12.68
C VAL A 228 25.68 27.28 12.94
N ASP A 229 26.66 26.45 13.33
CA ASP A 229 26.41 25.04 13.68
C ASP A 229 25.68 24.94 15.04
N GLU A 230 24.41 25.33 15.02
CA GLU A 230 23.48 25.30 16.12
C GLU A 230 22.11 24.94 15.54
N VAL A 231 21.51 23.84 16.00
CA VAL A 231 20.12 23.54 15.63
C VAL A 231 19.24 24.59 16.30
N GLY A 232 18.66 25.47 15.49
CA GLY A 232 17.69 26.48 15.90
C GLY A 232 16.24 25.99 15.80
N GLN A 233 15.33 26.75 16.40
CA GLN A 233 13.88 26.44 16.50
C GLN A 233 13.20 26.14 15.15
N TYR A 234 13.78 26.63 14.06
CA TYR A 234 13.23 26.51 12.73
C TYR A 234 14.23 25.93 11.73
N SER A 235 15.20 25.17 12.22
CA SER A 235 16.05 24.37 11.33
C SER A 235 15.18 23.37 10.60
N TRP A 236 15.63 22.92 9.43
CA TRP A 236 14.95 21.85 8.73
C TRP A 236 15.02 20.56 9.56
N MET A 237 13.85 19.95 9.85
CA MET A 237 13.71 18.79 10.71
C MET A 237 12.70 17.79 10.17
N ILE A 238 13.00 16.49 10.30
CA ILE A 238 12.12 15.40 9.87
C ILE A 238 12.12 14.24 10.86
N GLY A 239 10.93 13.75 11.17
CA GLY A 239 10.65 12.61 12.03
C GLY A 239 10.52 11.29 11.27
N THR A 240 10.31 10.21 12.02
CA THR A 240 10.09 8.85 11.51
C THR A 240 8.64 8.38 11.62
N GLY A 241 7.70 9.31 11.74
CA GLY A 241 6.29 9.04 11.97
C GLY A 241 5.98 8.72 13.43
N PHE A 242 4.80 8.13 13.66
CA PHE A 242 4.42 7.61 14.97
C PHE A 242 5.01 6.21 15.15
N SER A 243 5.74 6.01 16.24
CA SER A 243 6.37 4.73 16.57
C SER A 243 6.16 4.40 18.03
N ASP A 244 6.07 3.11 18.36
CA ASP A 244 6.12 2.68 19.76
C ASP A 244 7.45 3.13 20.41
N PRO A 245 7.50 3.34 21.73
CA PRO A 245 8.74 3.67 22.42
C PRO A 245 9.80 2.59 22.22
N ASN A 246 11.04 2.98 21.88
CA ASN A 246 12.16 2.06 21.60
C ASN A 246 12.00 1.19 20.34
N ASN A 247 11.23 1.67 19.36
CA ASN A 247 10.97 0.94 18.12
C ASN A 247 12.23 0.91 17.22
N GLN A 248 12.73 -0.31 16.96
CA GLN A 248 13.94 -0.54 16.17
C GLN A 248 13.80 -0.11 14.71
N THR A 249 12.63 -0.32 14.11
CA THR A 249 12.33 0.12 12.73
C THR A 249 12.41 1.64 12.63
N SER A 250 11.96 2.35 13.66
CA SER A 250 12.04 3.80 13.72
C SER A 250 13.49 4.28 13.79
N TYR A 251 14.35 3.64 14.59
CA TYR A 251 15.78 3.99 14.63
C TYR A 251 16.46 3.70 13.29
N TYR A 252 16.18 2.53 12.71
CA TYR A 252 16.68 2.18 11.39
C TYR A 252 16.25 3.21 10.35
N ALA A 253 14.97 3.60 10.32
CA ALA A 253 14.46 4.58 9.39
C ALA A 253 15.16 5.94 9.54
N ALA A 254 15.45 6.39 10.77
CA ALA A 254 16.19 7.62 11.00
C ALA A 254 17.65 7.51 10.52
N TYR A 255 18.34 6.41 10.83
CA TYR A 255 19.77 6.28 10.59
C TYR A 255 20.11 5.87 9.14
N ASN A 256 19.18 5.20 8.44
CA ASN A 256 19.37 4.77 7.06
C ASN A 256 19.19 5.91 6.05
N ARG A 257 18.47 6.98 6.42
CA ARG A 257 18.25 8.13 5.54
C ARG A 257 19.58 8.81 5.22
N THR A 258 19.83 8.96 3.94
CA THR A 258 20.88 9.83 3.41
C THR A 258 20.26 11.18 3.07
N TYR A 259 20.71 12.22 3.77
CA TYR A 259 20.23 13.58 3.60
C TYR A 259 21.11 14.26 2.56
N VAL A 260 20.51 14.63 1.43
CA VAL A 260 21.22 15.34 0.36
C VAL A 260 20.83 16.81 0.45
N VAL A 261 21.81 17.66 0.71
CA VAL A 261 21.66 19.11 0.68
C VAL A 261 22.35 19.64 -0.57
N VAL A 262 21.66 20.48 -1.32
CA VAL A 262 22.25 21.24 -2.42
C VAL A 262 22.20 22.72 -2.09
N THR A 263 23.38 23.32 -1.89
CA THR A 263 23.51 24.76 -1.66
C THR A 263 23.83 25.46 -2.98
N VAL A 264 22.98 26.39 -3.40
CA VAL A 264 23.16 27.19 -4.61
C VAL A 264 23.55 28.60 -4.24
N PHE A 265 24.73 29.01 -4.68
CA PHE A 265 25.26 30.36 -4.53
C PHE A 265 24.98 31.14 -5.81
N GLY A 266 24.00 32.03 -5.79
CA GLY A 266 23.57 32.80 -6.94
C GLY A 266 23.54 34.30 -6.71
N HIS A 267 23.18 35.02 -7.76
CA HIS A 267 23.03 36.46 -7.72
C HIS A 267 21.60 36.84 -7.29
N GLY A 268 21.45 38.02 -6.67
CA GLY A 268 20.16 38.64 -6.39
C GLY A 268 19.47 39.20 -7.64
N ALA A 269 18.19 39.57 -7.50
CA ALA A 269 17.33 40.03 -8.59
C ALA A 269 17.87 41.30 -9.31
N ASP A 270 18.50 42.20 -8.56
CA ASP A 270 18.99 43.49 -9.07
C ASP A 270 20.33 43.40 -9.83
N VAL A 271 20.90 42.19 -9.97
CA VAL A 271 22.20 41.97 -10.62
C VAL A 271 22.00 41.48 -12.06
N SER A 272 22.57 42.17 -13.04
CA SER A 272 22.42 41.86 -14.48
C SER A 272 23.74 41.50 -15.16
N ASN A 273 23.70 40.64 -16.21
CA ASN A 273 24.86 40.22 -17.03
C ASN A 273 26.01 39.58 -16.22
N VAL A 274 25.71 38.60 -15.38
CA VAL A 274 26.63 37.99 -14.42
C VAL A 274 26.85 36.50 -14.69
N ALA A 275 27.90 35.92 -14.09
CA ALA A 275 28.22 34.50 -14.18
C ALA A 275 27.07 33.62 -13.64
N ASP A 276 26.93 32.41 -14.18
CA ASP A 276 25.91 31.46 -13.74
C ASP A 276 26.09 31.07 -12.25
N PRO A 277 24.99 30.89 -11.48
CA PRO A 277 25.05 30.37 -10.12
C PRO A 277 25.81 29.05 -10.00
N VAL A 278 26.38 28.80 -8.83
CA VAL A 278 27.10 27.55 -8.54
C VAL A 278 26.33 26.74 -7.50
N ALA A 279 26.01 25.49 -7.83
CA ALA A 279 25.38 24.54 -6.93
C ALA A 279 26.41 23.57 -6.36
N GLU A 280 26.35 23.25 -5.08
CA GLU A 280 27.25 22.30 -4.42
C GLU A 280 26.47 21.31 -3.56
N LEU A 281 26.84 20.02 -3.66
CA LEU A 281 26.17 18.96 -2.90
C LEU A 281 26.94 18.65 -1.62
N ALA A 282 26.19 18.31 -0.59
CA ALA A 282 26.67 17.68 0.62
C ALA A 282 25.72 16.55 1.01
N CYS A 283 26.24 15.34 1.13
CA CYS A 283 25.48 14.18 1.59
C CYS A 283 25.84 13.85 3.02
N LEU A 284 24.82 13.62 3.84
CA LEU A 284 24.95 13.36 5.27
C LEU A 284 24.27 12.06 5.62
N ARG A 285 25.00 11.19 6.31
CA ARG A 285 24.45 9.98 6.93
C ARG A 285 25.37 9.55 8.08
N PRO A 286 24.84 9.29 9.28
CA PRO A 286 25.69 8.82 10.37
C PRO A 286 26.29 7.46 10.04
N THR A 287 27.53 7.24 10.48
CA THR A 287 28.20 5.94 10.39
C THR A 287 27.32 4.85 11.00
N TRP A 288 27.18 3.75 10.27
CA TRP A 288 26.35 2.64 10.72
C TRP A 288 26.89 2.03 12.01
N SER A 289 26.00 1.83 12.99
CA SER A 289 26.31 1.11 14.21
C SER A 289 25.06 0.45 14.77
N ALA A 290 25.26 -0.49 15.69
CA ALA A 290 24.15 -1.25 16.30
C ALA A 290 23.07 -0.31 16.85
N LEU A 291 21.81 -0.68 16.61
CA LEU A 291 20.65 0.07 17.08
C LEU A 291 20.54 -0.02 18.62
N PRO A 292 19.97 0.99 19.28
CA PRO A 292 19.74 0.98 20.72
C PRO A 292 18.94 -0.26 21.14
N THR A 293 19.45 -1.05 22.11
CA THR A 293 18.74 -2.25 22.58
C THR A 293 17.63 -1.86 23.57
N PRO A 294 16.41 -2.44 23.50
CA PRO A 294 15.36 -2.17 24.46
C PRO A 294 15.81 -2.52 25.88
N THR A 295 15.89 -1.54 26.77
CA THR A 295 16.29 -1.80 28.16
C THR A 295 15.10 -2.43 28.88
N THR A 296 15.16 -3.74 29.12
CA THR A 296 14.17 -4.42 29.96
C THR A 296 14.43 -4.03 31.41
N THR A 297 13.75 -2.99 31.90
CA THR A 297 13.73 -2.66 33.33
C THR A 297 12.86 -3.67 34.08
N SER A 298 13.29 -4.93 34.12
CA SER A 298 12.70 -5.90 35.04
C SER A 298 13.18 -5.56 36.45
N LYS A 299 12.27 -5.06 37.30
CA LYS A 299 12.42 -5.16 38.74
C LYS A 299 12.30 -6.64 39.11
N ALA A 300 13.37 -7.40 38.92
CA ALA A 300 13.48 -8.75 39.45
C ALA A 300 13.71 -8.67 40.96
N ALA A 301 12.69 -9.00 41.73
CA ALA A 301 12.84 -9.31 43.14
C ALA A 301 13.70 -10.58 43.27
N SER A 302 14.89 -10.43 43.84
CA SER A 302 15.81 -11.52 44.16
C SER A 302 15.11 -12.62 44.96
N LYS A 303 15.08 -13.83 44.41
CA LYS A 303 15.10 -15.06 45.20
C LYS A 303 16.28 -15.90 44.77
N THR A 304 17.26 -15.92 45.65
CA THR A 304 18.41 -16.82 45.72
C THR A 304 17.93 -18.26 45.74
N THR A 305 18.52 -19.14 44.92
CA THR A 305 18.70 -20.54 45.32
C THR A 305 19.89 -21.17 44.62
N ALA A 306 20.57 -22.01 45.40
CA ALA A 306 21.94 -22.47 45.27
C ALA A 306 22.23 -23.38 44.07
N ALA A 307 23.50 -23.34 43.66
CA ALA A 307 24.15 -24.27 42.74
C ALA A 307 24.52 -25.63 43.40
N VAL A 308 25.05 -26.53 42.56
CA VAL A 308 25.97 -27.69 42.78
C VAL A 308 25.34 -29.05 42.37
N PRO A 309 26.05 -29.99 41.70
CA PRO A 309 26.96 -29.89 40.54
C PRO A 309 26.76 -31.04 39.51
N ALA A 310 27.58 -31.04 38.44
CA ALA A 310 27.66 -32.05 37.40
C ALA A 310 28.18 -33.43 37.87
N MET A 311 27.73 -34.51 37.20
CA MET A 311 28.39 -35.82 37.18
C MET A 311 28.57 -36.33 35.74
N THR A 312 29.81 -36.67 35.45
CA THR A 312 30.38 -37.34 34.29
C THR A 312 30.02 -38.82 34.25
N THR A 313 29.85 -39.45 33.07
CA THR A 313 30.50 -40.73 32.67
C THR A 313 30.10 -41.19 31.26
N SER A 314 31.09 -41.69 30.52
CA SER A 314 31.06 -42.25 29.16
C SER A 314 30.77 -43.78 29.16
N PRO A 315 31.12 -44.60 28.12
CA PRO A 315 30.31 -44.92 26.94
C PRO A 315 30.15 -46.46 26.68
N GLN A 316 29.49 -46.78 25.56
CA GLN A 316 29.57 -48.03 24.75
C GLN A 316 29.00 -49.36 25.29
N SER A 317 28.17 -50.00 24.46
CA SER A 317 28.34 -51.42 24.15
C SER A 317 27.84 -51.78 22.74
N THR A 318 28.72 -52.44 22.00
CA THR A 318 28.50 -53.13 20.72
C THR A 318 28.09 -54.59 20.98
N SER A 319 27.22 -55.16 20.15
CA SER A 319 27.34 -56.59 19.82
C SER A 319 26.74 -56.91 18.44
N SER A 320 27.48 -57.76 17.74
CA SER A 320 27.32 -58.24 16.38
C SER A 320 26.91 -59.72 16.33
N SER A 321 26.66 -60.21 15.10
CA SER A 321 26.57 -61.62 14.63
C SER A 321 25.15 -62.21 14.60
N SER A 322 24.73 -63.07 13.66
CA SER A 322 25.22 -63.53 12.35
C SER A 322 24.07 -64.34 11.70
N ALA A 323 24.04 -64.42 10.37
CA ALA A 323 23.07 -65.18 9.58
C ALA A 323 23.31 -66.71 9.59
N VAL A 324 22.22 -67.50 9.53
CA VAL A 324 22.16 -68.88 9.00
C VAL A 324 20.82 -69.07 8.27
N ALA A 325 20.85 -69.77 7.13
CA ALA A 325 19.82 -69.79 6.09
C ALA A 325 18.85 -71.00 6.16
N THR A 326 17.55 -70.71 5.92
CA THR A 326 16.47 -71.45 5.18
C THR A 326 16.17 -72.95 5.43
N PRO A 327 14.96 -73.48 5.08
CA PRO A 327 13.82 -72.86 4.39
C PRO A 327 12.47 -73.08 5.09
N THR A 328 11.69 -72.03 5.31
CA THR A 328 10.28 -72.16 5.69
C THR A 328 9.49 -71.06 5.00
N SER A 329 8.37 -71.45 4.38
CA SER A 329 7.49 -70.65 3.55
C SER A 329 7.36 -69.20 4.02
N VAL A 330 7.88 -68.25 3.22
CA VAL A 330 7.72 -66.82 3.44
C VAL A 330 6.23 -66.51 3.36
N LEU A 331 5.60 -66.29 4.52
CA LEU A 331 4.25 -65.75 4.60
C LEU A 331 4.35 -64.27 4.25
N ARG A 332 3.81 -63.94 3.08
CA ARG A 332 3.82 -62.61 2.50
C ARG A 332 2.60 -61.85 2.98
N CYS A 333 2.76 -60.57 3.30
CA CYS A 333 1.62 -59.74 3.64
C CYS A 333 0.72 -59.56 2.40
N ILE A 334 -0.59 -59.76 2.58
CA ILE A 334 -1.61 -59.61 1.53
C ILE A 334 -2.81 -58.80 2.04
N GLY A 335 -2.52 -57.83 2.91
CA GLY A 335 -3.52 -56.94 3.51
C GLY A 335 -2.98 -56.34 4.79
N GLY A 336 -3.12 -55.01 4.91
CA GLY A 336 -2.64 -54.27 6.06
C GLY A 336 -3.43 -52.98 6.27
N THR A 337 -3.28 -52.41 7.46
CA THR A 337 -3.90 -51.13 7.83
C THR A 337 -2.85 -50.21 8.42
N VAL A 338 -3.20 -48.94 8.63
CA VAL A 338 -2.32 -47.98 9.31
C VAL A 338 -2.04 -48.46 10.73
N ARG A 339 -0.80 -48.31 11.18
CA ARG A 339 -0.36 -48.64 12.54
C ARG A 339 -1.01 -47.69 13.56
N ASP A 340 -1.35 -48.21 14.73
CA ASP A 340 -1.98 -47.43 15.81
C ASP A 340 -1.12 -46.20 16.18
N GLY A 341 -1.75 -45.02 16.18
CA GLY A 341 -1.11 -43.74 16.49
C GLY A 341 -0.67 -42.90 15.28
N LEU A 342 -0.91 -43.35 14.04
CA LEU A 342 -0.66 -42.59 12.80
C LEU A 342 -1.98 -42.13 12.13
N SER A 343 -1.92 -41.06 11.35
CA SER A 343 -3.08 -40.46 10.65
C SER A 343 -3.77 -41.44 9.68
N GLY A 344 -5.10 -41.43 9.64
CA GLY A 344 -5.93 -42.26 8.75
C GLY A 344 -5.75 -42.00 7.25
N GLY A 345 -5.07 -40.91 6.87
CA GLY A 345 -4.74 -40.58 5.47
C GLY A 345 -3.86 -41.62 4.77
N LEU A 346 -3.20 -42.51 5.52
CA LEU A 346 -2.38 -43.60 4.98
C LEU A 346 -3.15 -44.90 4.76
N THR A 347 -4.46 -44.96 5.07
CA THR A 347 -5.25 -46.20 5.01
C THR A 347 -5.31 -46.80 3.60
N GLY A 348 -5.45 -45.95 2.58
CA GLY A 348 -5.40 -46.39 1.17
C GLY A 348 -4.02 -46.92 0.76
N LEU A 349 -2.95 -46.27 1.23
CA LEU A 349 -1.57 -46.68 0.91
C LEU A 349 -1.19 -47.98 1.62
N CYS A 350 -1.55 -48.13 2.90
CA CYS A 350 -1.29 -49.35 3.68
C CYS A 350 -2.13 -50.53 3.19
N SER A 351 -3.40 -50.32 2.86
CA SER A 351 -4.22 -51.40 2.26
C SER A 351 -3.62 -51.87 0.94
N PHE A 352 -3.23 -50.95 0.05
CA PHE A 352 -2.65 -51.29 -1.24
C PHE A 352 -1.25 -51.92 -1.15
N ASN A 353 -0.28 -51.31 -0.46
CA ASN A 353 1.10 -51.81 -0.43
C ASN A 353 1.23 -53.14 0.31
N CYS A 354 0.44 -53.33 1.37
CA CYS A 354 0.42 -54.57 2.13
C CYS A 354 -0.26 -55.71 1.35
N ASP A 355 -1.03 -55.47 0.28
CA ASP A 355 -1.59 -56.51 -0.60
C ASP A 355 -0.53 -57.19 -1.49
N TYR A 356 0.59 -56.49 -1.73
CA TYR A 356 1.68 -56.95 -2.60
C TYR A 356 2.99 -57.23 -1.85
N ASP A 357 2.91 -57.54 -0.55
CA ASP A 357 4.07 -57.87 0.28
C ASP A 357 5.13 -56.76 0.40
N ARG A 358 4.67 -55.50 0.35
CA ARG A 358 5.49 -54.29 0.57
C ARG A 358 4.95 -53.44 1.71
N CYS A 359 4.44 -54.13 2.74
CA CYS A 359 3.88 -53.48 3.91
C CYS A 359 5.00 -52.73 4.66
N GLU A 360 4.99 -51.40 4.59
CA GLU A 360 6.04 -50.57 5.20
C GLU A 360 5.99 -50.72 6.72
N GLU A 361 7.01 -51.36 7.28
CA GLU A 361 6.99 -51.85 8.66
C GLU A 361 6.81 -50.72 9.68
N ASN A 362 7.17 -49.47 9.35
CA ASN A 362 7.08 -48.33 10.27
C ASN A 362 5.72 -47.62 10.24
N ALA A 363 4.94 -47.75 9.15
CA ALA A 363 3.70 -47.01 8.94
C ALA A 363 2.45 -47.90 8.89
N CYS A 364 2.62 -49.17 8.50
CA CYS A 364 1.53 -50.10 8.31
C CYS A 364 1.69 -51.33 9.22
N ILE A 365 0.57 -51.95 9.56
CA ILE A 365 0.52 -53.25 10.23
C ILE A 365 -0.13 -54.27 9.30
N CYS A 366 0.52 -55.41 9.14
CA CYS A 366 -0.01 -56.51 8.35
C CYS A 366 -1.18 -57.15 9.08
N THR A 367 -2.34 -57.23 8.43
CA THR A 367 -3.57 -57.80 8.98
C THR A 367 -3.91 -59.16 8.36
N LYS A 368 -3.35 -59.49 7.18
CA LYS A 368 -3.55 -60.76 6.48
C LYS A 368 -2.27 -61.24 5.79
N SER A 369 -2.00 -62.55 5.82
CA SER A 369 -0.79 -63.15 5.23
C SER A 369 -1.09 -64.41 4.43
N ALA A 370 -0.37 -64.66 3.33
CA ALA A 370 -0.50 -65.86 2.48
C ALA A 370 0.85 -66.38 1.97
N SER A 371 0.86 -67.60 1.42
CA SER A 371 2.07 -68.26 0.89
C SER A 371 2.56 -67.68 -0.46
N ALA A 372 1.74 -66.86 -1.12
CA ALA A 372 2.09 -66.11 -2.32
C ALA A 372 1.41 -64.74 -2.28
N ALA A 373 2.14 -63.67 -2.60
CA ALA A 373 1.60 -62.32 -2.75
C ALA A 373 0.84 -62.17 -4.07
N ALA A 374 -0.09 -61.22 -4.14
CA ALA A 374 -0.65 -60.81 -5.42
C ALA A 374 0.50 -60.35 -6.34
N ALA A 375 0.41 -60.65 -7.64
CA ALA A 375 1.44 -60.24 -8.59
C ALA A 375 1.53 -58.70 -8.60
N VAL A 376 2.71 -58.16 -8.32
CA VAL A 376 2.97 -56.72 -8.40
C VAL A 376 2.53 -56.24 -9.78
N PRO A 377 1.66 -55.23 -9.90
CA PRO A 377 1.27 -54.69 -11.19
C PRO A 377 2.54 -54.28 -11.94
N THR A 378 2.70 -54.75 -13.16
CA THR A 378 3.81 -54.37 -14.04
C THR A 378 3.91 -52.85 -14.03
N ARG A 379 5.09 -52.28 -13.71
CA ARG A 379 5.34 -50.83 -13.72
C ARG A 379 4.85 -50.22 -15.03
N SER A 380 3.61 -49.74 -15.05
CA SER A 380 3.15 -48.73 -15.97
C SER A 380 3.71 -47.42 -15.42
N GLY A 381 4.33 -46.59 -16.27
CA GLY A 381 4.92 -45.31 -15.86
C GLY A 381 3.87 -44.30 -15.42
N VAL A 382 3.16 -44.58 -14.33
CA VAL A 382 1.98 -43.85 -13.86
C VAL A 382 2.44 -42.74 -12.93
N GLN A 383 2.49 -41.54 -13.51
CA GLN A 383 2.20 -40.27 -12.84
C GLN A 383 0.89 -40.46 -12.05
N GLY A 384 0.84 -40.06 -10.77
CA GLY A 384 -0.28 -40.28 -9.83
C GLY A 384 -1.67 -39.78 -10.25
N CYS A 385 -2.20 -40.31 -11.36
CA CYS A 385 -3.56 -40.21 -11.85
C CYS A 385 -4.21 -41.60 -11.66
N PRO A 386 -5.53 -41.67 -11.46
CA PRO A 386 -6.20 -42.96 -11.30
C PRO A 386 -6.15 -43.79 -12.60
N ALA A 387 -6.45 -45.10 -12.54
CA ALA A 387 -6.19 -46.04 -13.63
C ALA A 387 -7.03 -45.78 -14.90
N SER A 388 -6.56 -46.21 -16.07
CA SER A 388 -7.22 -46.02 -17.38
C SER A 388 -8.56 -46.75 -17.56
N ASP A 389 -8.96 -47.53 -16.55
CA ASP A 389 -9.96 -48.59 -16.65
C ASP A 389 -11.29 -48.16 -16.01
N LEU A 390 -11.44 -46.85 -15.78
CA LEU A 390 -12.57 -46.25 -15.09
C LEU A 390 -13.78 -46.10 -16.02
N ASP A 391 -14.96 -46.25 -15.43
CA ASP A 391 -16.22 -46.06 -16.12
C ASP A 391 -16.32 -44.63 -16.69
N LYS A 392 -16.74 -44.47 -17.95
CA LYS A 392 -16.67 -43.18 -18.66
C LYS A 392 -17.60 -42.11 -18.08
N ASP A 393 -18.57 -42.55 -17.28
CA ASP A 393 -19.55 -41.72 -16.61
C ASP A 393 -19.26 -41.57 -15.09
N SER A 394 -18.08 -42.03 -14.61
CA SER A 394 -17.64 -41.96 -13.21
C SER A 394 -16.80 -40.72 -12.89
N TYR A 395 -16.96 -40.21 -11.66
CA TYR A 395 -16.15 -39.18 -10.99
C TYR A 395 -14.64 -39.33 -11.22
N ASP A 396 -14.13 -40.56 -11.14
CA ASP A 396 -12.70 -40.83 -11.28
C ASP A 396 -12.20 -40.61 -12.72
N PHE A 397 -13.08 -40.74 -13.73
CA PHE A 397 -12.72 -40.61 -15.14
C PHE A 397 -12.54 -39.14 -15.56
N GLU A 398 -13.28 -38.20 -14.98
CA GLU A 398 -13.13 -36.76 -15.25
C GLU A 398 -11.87 -36.20 -14.58
N TYR A 399 -11.59 -36.61 -13.33
CA TYR A 399 -10.33 -36.35 -12.66
C TYR A 399 -9.15 -36.96 -13.43
N PHE A 400 -9.26 -38.22 -13.87
CA PHE A 400 -8.28 -38.86 -14.77
C PHE A 400 -8.08 -38.07 -16.05
N ARG A 401 -9.14 -37.59 -16.70
CA ARG A 401 -9.06 -36.83 -17.96
C ARG A 401 -8.32 -35.50 -17.77
N LEU A 402 -8.57 -34.79 -16.67
CA LEU A 402 -7.89 -33.53 -16.33
C LEU A 402 -6.41 -33.75 -15.97
N CYS A 403 -6.13 -34.82 -15.24
CA CYS A 403 -4.78 -35.15 -14.74
C CYS A 403 -3.88 -35.79 -15.82
N SER A 404 -4.44 -36.58 -16.74
CA SER A 404 -3.71 -37.30 -17.80
C SER A 404 -3.63 -36.58 -19.16
N LYS A 405 -4.57 -35.67 -19.47
CA LYS A 405 -4.63 -34.98 -20.78
C LYS A 405 -4.36 -33.49 -20.73
N SER A 406 -4.32 -32.86 -19.55
CA SER A 406 -4.01 -31.43 -19.51
C SER A 406 -2.50 -31.21 -19.60
N HIS A 407 -2.08 -30.29 -20.47
CA HIS A 407 -0.75 -29.70 -20.42
C HIS A 407 -0.55 -28.80 -19.18
N ASN A 408 -1.48 -28.83 -18.21
CA ASN A 408 -1.51 -27.93 -17.08
C ASN A 408 -0.59 -28.44 -15.96
N LYS A 409 0.55 -27.77 -15.82
CA LYS A 409 1.59 -28.07 -14.81
C LYS A 409 1.09 -27.96 -13.36
N ALA A 410 -0.05 -27.32 -13.11
CA ALA A 410 -0.65 -27.18 -11.77
C ALA A 410 -0.86 -28.53 -11.06
N PHE A 411 -1.38 -29.56 -11.76
CA PHE A 411 -1.60 -30.88 -11.16
C PHE A 411 -0.29 -31.61 -10.83
N SER A 412 0.77 -31.39 -11.61
CA SER A 412 2.09 -31.93 -11.31
C SER A 412 2.70 -31.30 -10.06
N ARG A 413 2.53 -29.98 -9.88
CA ARG A 413 2.91 -29.29 -8.65
C ARG A 413 2.10 -29.75 -7.44
N ALA A 414 0.77 -29.81 -7.55
CA ALA A 414 -0.10 -30.33 -6.48
C ALA A 414 0.32 -31.74 -6.03
N ARG A 415 0.65 -32.64 -6.97
CA ARG A 415 1.20 -33.97 -6.66
C ARG A 415 2.52 -33.89 -5.91
N ASN A 416 3.46 -33.06 -6.39
CA ASN A 416 4.77 -32.92 -5.78
C ASN A 416 4.67 -32.33 -4.36
N ALA A 417 3.75 -31.38 -4.12
CA ALA A 417 3.45 -30.86 -2.78
C ALA A 417 3.03 -31.99 -1.84
N ARG A 418 2.06 -32.82 -2.26
CA ARG A 418 1.58 -33.96 -1.46
C ARG A 418 2.67 -34.98 -1.13
N LEU A 419 3.58 -35.24 -2.06
CA LEU A 419 4.75 -36.09 -1.81
C LEU A 419 5.65 -35.50 -0.73
N ILE A 420 5.95 -34.20 -0.81
CA ILE A 420 6.78 -33.50 0.19
C ILE A 420 6.12 -33.57 1.57
N MET A 421 4.84 -33.23 1.67
CA MET A 421 4.06 -33.31 2.93
C MET A 421 4.03 -34.74 3.49
N SER A 422 4.13 -35.76 2.63
CA SER A 422 4.25 -37.17 3.01
C SER A 422 5.71 -37.61 3.28
N ASN A 423 6.62 -36.67 3.57
CA ASN A 423 8.04 -36.91 3.82
C ASN A 423 8.82 -37.54 2.65
N THR A 424 8.37 -37.32 1.41
CA THR A 424 9.01 -37.84 0.19
C THR A 424 9.38 -36.69 -0.75
N ILE A 425 10.67 -36.47 -0.98
CA ILE A 425 11.13 -35.39 -1.89
C ILE A 425 11.14 -35.89 -3.35
N PRO A 426 10.23 -35.41 -4.23
CA PRO A 426 10.20 -35.81 -5.63
C PRO A 426 11.37 -35.23 -6.42
N ASN A 427 11.61 -35.77 -7.61
CA ASN A 427 12.53 -35.16 -8.57
C ASN A 427 11.82 -34.02 -9.33
N MET A 428 12.28 -32.78 -9.14
CA MET A 428 11.71 -31.57 -9.71
C MET A 428 12.78 -30.88 -10.57
N ALA A 429 12.87 -31.32 -11.83
CA ALA A 429 13.96 -30.92 -12.72
C ALA A 429 13.76 -29.52 -13.33
N SER A 430 12.52 -29.03 -13.37
CA SER A 430 12.14 -27.71 -13.86
C SER A 430 11.42 -26.94 -12.76
N ASP A 431 11.54 -25.61 -12.79
CA ASP A 431 10.83 -24.72 -11.87
C ASP A 431 9.30 -24.90 -11.98
N ASP A 432 8.79 -25.23 -13.16
CA ASP A 432 7.36 -25.52 -13.39
C ASP A 432 6.83 -26.72 -12.59
N ASP A 433 7.73 -27.61 -12.13
CA ASP A 433 7.39 -28.79 -11.35
C ASP A 433 7.51 -28.54 -9.82
N LYS A 434 8.03 -27.38 -9.39
CA LYS A 434 8.22 -27.05 -7.97
C LYS A 434 6.92 -26.48 -7.38
N PRO A 435 6.32 -27.12 -6.36
CA PRO A 435 5.11 -26.60 -5.72
C PRO A 435 5.40 -25.37 -4.87
N TYR A 436 4.46 -24.42 -4.87
CA TYR A 436 4.54 -23.22 -4.04
C TYR A 436 4.02 -23.44 -2.62
N CYS A 437 2.88 -24.11 -2.45
CA CYS A 437 2.38 -24.52 -1.13
C CYS A 437 2.77 -25.97 -0.82
N ILE A 438 3.54 -26.18 0.25
CA ILE A 438 4.07 -27.50 0.67
C ILE A 438 3.72 -27.87 2.11
N TRP A 439 2.78 -27.15 2.73
CA TRP A 439 2.44 -27.23 4.15
C TRP A 439 0.93 -27.37 4.42
N TYR A 440 0.12 -27.51 3.37
CA TYR A 440 -1.33 -27.68 3.48
C TYR A 440 -1.81 -28.85 2.61
N PRO A 441 -2.63 -29.79 3.15
CA PRO A 441 -3.33 -29.73 4.43
C PRO A 441 -2.50 -30.16 5.66
N ASP A 442 -1.27 -30.66 5.46
CA ASP A 442 -0.41 -31.14 6.54
C ASP A 442 1.05 -30.71 6.30
N VAL A 443 1.86 -30.70 7.35
CA VAL A 443 3.26 -30.30 7.28
C VAL A 443 4.18 -31.52 7.18
N ALA A 444 5.22 -31.43 6.34
CA ALA A 444 6.29 -32.42 6.36
C ALA A 444 7.11 -32.32 7.65
N SER A 445 7.88 -33.37 7.97
CA SER A 445 8.85 -33.33 9.06
C SER A 445 9.95 -32.30 8.82
N GLU A 446 10.48 -31.77 9.92
CA GLU A 446 11.61 -30.82 9.91
C GLU A 446 12.80 -31.34 9.09
N GLU A 447 13.13 -32.64 9.19
CA GLU A 447 14.22 -33.25 8.41
C GLU A 447 13.93 -33.30 6.90
N THR A 448 12.66 -33.53 6.52
CA THR A 448 12.28 -33.49 5.10
C THR A 448 12.47 -32.09 4.53
N TYR A 449 12.04 -31.06 5.27
CA TYR A 449 12.24 -29.68 4.85
C TYR A 449 13.71 -29.27 4.78
N ARG A 450 14.54 -29.72 5.73
CA ARG A 450 16.00 -29.54 5.69
C ARG A 450 16.62 -30.17 4.43
N GLN A 451 16.23 -31.40 4.10
CA GLN A 451 16.68 -32.07 2.88
C GLN A 451 16.15 -31.40 1.61
N LEU A 452 14.92 -30.88 1.63
CA LEU A 452 14.32 -30.17 0.51
C LEU A 452 15.08 -28.89 0.20
N ALA A 453 15.32 -28.04 1.20
CA ALA A 453 16.09 -26.80 1.05
C ALA A 453 17.53 -27.08 0.61
N LYS A 454 18.13 -28.19 1.05
CA LYS A 454 19.46 -28.60 0.60
C LYS A 454 19.49 -29.04 -0.86
N ARG A 455 18.47 -29.77 -1.32
CA ARG A 455 18.39 -30.31 -2.68
C ARG A 455 17.93 -29.26 -3.70
N TYR A 456 17.05 -28.35 -3.29
CA TYR A 456 16.51 -27.25 -4.10
C TYR A 456 16.64 -25.93 -3.33
N PRO A 457 17.82 -25.29 -3.35
CA PRO A 457 18.10 -24.08 -2.57
C PRO A 457 17.18 -22.90 -2.86
N ASP A 458 16.63 -22.84 -4.08
CA ASP A 458 15.66 -21.82 -4.50
C ASP A 458 14.30 -21.93 -3.78
N MET A 459 13.97 -23.11 -3.23
CA MET A 459 12.75 -23.33 -2.45
C MET A 459 12.91 -22.95 -0.97
N ARG A 460 14.06 -22.42 -0.53
CA ARG A 460 14.32 -22.15 0.90
C ARG A 460 13.31 -21.21 1.56
N TYR A 461 12.76 -20.23 0.82
CA TYR A 461 11.73 -19.32 1.35
C TYR A 461 10.36 -20.00 1.49
N VAL A 462 10.00 -20.85 0.53
CA VAL A 462 8.82 -21.72 0.62
C VAL A 462 8.93 -22.68 1.81
N VAL A 463 10.13 -23.23 2.06
CA VAL A 463 10.41 -24.01 3.27
C VAL A 463 10.32 -23.15 4.53
N GLY A 464 10.82 -21.91 4.51
CA GLY A 464 10.71 -20.98 5.63
C GLY A 464 9.25 -20.69 6.00
N ARG A 465 8.39 -20.50 5.01
CA ARG A 465 6.95 -20.35 5.23
C ARG A 465 6.30 -21.61 5.79
N ALA A 466 6.70 -22.79 5.31
CA ALA A 466 6.28 -24.05 5.92
C ALA A 466 6.71 -24.17 7.39
N CYS A 467 7.90 -23.68 7.75
CA CYS A 467 8.37 -23.62 9.13
C CYS A 467 7.51 -22.69 9.98
N ALA A 468 7.04 -21.56 9.43
CA ALA A 468 6.11 -20.66 10.11
C ALA A 468 4.77 -21.33 10.44
N VAL A 469 4.26 -22.23 9.59
CA VAL A 469 3.07 -23.03 9.90
C VAL A 469 3.36 -24.12 10.92
N ALA A 470 4.45 -24.88 10.73
CA ALA A 470 4.78 -26.03 11.57
C ALA A 470 5.37 -25.66 12.95
N GLY A 471 5.83 -24.41 13.12
CA GLY A 471 6.55 -23.93 14.29
C GLY A 471 8.00 -24.43 14.38
N TYR A 472 8.64 -24.72 13.25
CA TYR A 472 10.02 -25.19 13.20
C TYR A 472 11.02 -24.04 13.27
N ALA A 473 11.04 -23.32 14.40
CA ALA A 473 11.90 -22.15 14.59
C ALA A 473 13.40 -22.47 14.41
N GLY A 474 13.86 -23.63 14.88
CA GLY A 474 15.26 -24.05 14.71
C GLY A 474 15.65 -24.20 13.25
N LEU A 475 14.83 -24.89 12.45
CA LEU A 475 15.06 -25.01 11.01
C LEU A 475 14.94 -23.65 10.31
N TYR A 476 13.99 -22.80 10.71
CA TYR A 476 13.86 -21.45 10.16
C TYR A 476 15.17 -20.66 10.31
N ASP A 477 15.79 -20.70 11.49
CA ASP A 477 17.08 -20.06 11.76
C ASP A 477 18.21 -20.66 10.90
N GLU A 478 18.23 -21.98 10.70
CA GLU A 478 19.21 -22.67 9.83
C GLU A 478 19.15 -22.21 8.36
N LEU A 479 17.97 -21.81 7.87
CA LEU A 479 17.79 -21.41 6.47
C LEU A 479 18.42 -20.06 6.13
N GLY A 480 18.72 -19.23 7.14
CA GLY A 480 19.38 -17.92 6.96
C GLY A 480 18.61 -16.99 6.02
N LEU A 481 17.30 -16.91 6.20
CA LEU A 481 16.41 -16.10 5.36
C LEU A 481 16.44 -14.62 5.78
N LEU A 482 16.23 -13.74 4.80
CA LEU A 482 15.86 -12.35 5.11
C LEU A 482 14.49 -12.30 5.81
N PRO A 483 14.23 -11.30 6.69
CA PRO A 483 12.94 -11.13 7.37
C PRO A 483 11.82 -10.88 6.37
N GLU A 484 11.08 -11.95 6.05
CA GLU A 484 10.14 -11.96 4.94
C GLU A 484 8.70 -11.76 5.44
N ILE A 485 7.95 -10.86 4.80
CA ILE A 485 6.62 -10.43 5.30
C ILE A 485 5.56 -11.52 5.23
N SER A 486 5.53 -12.36 4.18
CA SER A 486 4.56 -13.45 4.06
C SER A 486 4.83 -14.56 5.07
N ILE A 487 6.10 -14.86 5.39
CA ILE A 487 6.45 -15.76 6.50
C ILE A 487 5.98 -15.18 7.84
N ALA A 488 6.10 -13.86 8.05
CA ALA A 488 5.57 -13.22 9.25
C ALA A 488 4.04 -13.29 9.32
N GLU A 489 3.32 -13.01 8.23
CA GLU A 489 1.85 -13.14 8.20
C GLU A 489 1.41 -14.58 8.49
N GLU A 490 2.08 -15.56 7.89
CA GLU A 490 1.83 -16.99 8.12
C GLU A 490 2.12 -17.41 9.57
N ALA A 491 3.23 -16.94 10.13
CA ALA A 491 3.61 -17.22 11.51
C ALA A 491 2.58 -16.63 12.50
N ARG A 492 2.06 -15.43 12.19
CA ARG A 492 1.01 -14.76 12.97
C ARG A 492 -0.30 -15.54 12.97
N ASP A 493 -0.70 -16.06 11.82
CA ASP A 493 -1.89 -16.91 11.68
C ASP A 493 -1.80 -18.20 12.53
N ASN A 494 -0.58 -18.67 12.83
CA ASN A 494 -0.33 -19.92 13.55
C ASN A 494 0.21 -19.71 14.99
N PHE A 495 -0.09 -18.57 15.63
CA PHE A 495 0.36 -18.24 17.00
C PHE A 495 -0.01 -19.23 18.10
N SER A 496 -0.94 -20.15 17.87
CA SER A 496 -1.18 -21.28 18.79
C SER A 496 0.05 -22.17 18.97
N ASN A 497 1.02 -22.12 18.05
CA ASN A 497 2.30 -22.80 18.12
C ASN A 497 3.39 -21.82 18.60
N GLU A 498 4.06 -22.14 19.71
CA GLU A 498 5.12 -21.30 20.29
C GLU A 498 6.28 -21.06 19.31
N GLY A 499 6.60 -22.04 18.47
CA GLY A 499 7.64 -21.91 17.45
C GLY A 499 7.26 -20.94 16.34
N SER A 500 6.00 -20.92 15.92
CA SER A 500 5.48 -19.94 14.95
C SER A 500 5.56 -18.52 15.53
N LYS A 501 5.16 -18.36 16.80
CA LYS A 501 5.33 -17.09 17.50
C LYS A 501 6.79 -16.65 17.59
N ALA A 502 7.71 -17.58 17.84
CA ALA A 502 9.14 -17.27 17.86
C ALA A 502 9.66 -16.80 16.48
N ILE A 503 9.23 -17.44 15.39
CA ILE A 503 9.57 -17.02 14.02
C ILE A 503 9.05 -15.61 13.74
N PHE A 504 7.78 -15.35 14.06
CA PHE A 504 7.19 -14.02 13.92
C PHE A 504 7.98 -12.96 14.69
N ASP A 505 8.25 -13.22 15.97
CA ASP A 505 9.02 -12.31 16.82
C ASP A 505 10.44 -12.09 16.24
N THR A 506 11.08 -13.12 15.70
CA THR A 506 12.40 -13.00 15.06
C THR A 506 12.35 -12.10 13.82
N ILE A 507 11.33 -12.24 12.98
CA ILE A 507 11.15 -11.41 11.78
C ILE A 507 10.81 -9.97 12.17
N MET A 508 9.83 -9.79 13.06
CA MET A 508 9.33 -8.46 13.45
C MET A 508 10.29 -7.67 14.34
N ARG A 509 11.30 -8.32 14.93
CA ARG A 509 12.42 -7.63 15.58
C ARG A 509 13.46 -7.12 14.60
N GLN A 510 13.42 -7.55 13.34
CA GLN A 510 14.34 -7.02 12.33
C GLN A 510 13.97 -5.59 11.96
N PRO A 511 14.97 -4.75 11.67
CA PRO A 511 14.73 -3.33 11.40
C PRO A 511 14.05 -3.05 10.06
N VAL A 512 14.14 -4.00 9.12
CA VAL A 512 13.53 -3.97 7.79
C VAL A 512 12.93 -5.34 7.53
N CYS A 513 11.76 -5.38 6.91
CA CYS A 513 11.21 -6.58 6.31
C CYS A 513 11.29 -6.49 4.78
N TYR A 514 11.26 -7.65 4.15
CA TYR A 514 11.38 -7.83 2.70
C TYR A 514 10.17 -8.54 2.14
N GLU A 515 9.78 -8.14 0.93
CA GLU A 515 8.83 -8.86 0.08
C GLU A 515 9.63 -9.72 -0.88
N ILE A 516 9.51 -11.05 -0.72
CA ILE A 516 10.25 -12.04 -1.51
C ILE A 516 9.31 -13.09 -2.06
N LEU A 517 8.29 -13.47 -1.29
CA LEU A 517 7.23 -14.36 -1.73
C LEU A 517 6.10 -13.55 -2.36
N ASP A 518 5.59 -14.01 -3.50
CA ASP A 518 4.42 -13.43 -4.16
C ASP A 518 3.36 -14.51 -4.41
N ASP A 519 2.29 -14.45 -3.63
CA ASP A 519 1.17 -15.40 -3.67
C ASP A 519 0.29 -15.23 -4.91
N TYR A 520 0.26 -14.04 -5.53
CA TYR A 520 -0.51 -13.79 -6.75
C TYR A 520 0.09 -14.57 -7.92
N SER A 521 1.41 -14.60 -8.00
CA SER A 521 2.14 -15.30 -9.07
C SER A 521 2.63 -16.69 -8.67
N ARG A 522 2.58 -17.06 -7.38
CA ARG A 522 3.21 -18.27 -6.81
C ARG A 522 4.71 -18.32 -7.07
N SER A 523 5.39 -17.21 -6.82
CA SER A 523 6.81 -17.10 -7.12
C SER A 523 7.61 -16.60 -5.93
N SER A 524 8.92 -16.80 -6.00
CA SER A 524 9.87 -16.24 -5.05
C SER A 524 10.96 -15.48 -5.80
N HIS A 525 11.36 -14.33 -5.26
CA HIS A 525 12.34 -13.44 -5.87
C HIS A 525 13.51 -13.12 -4.91
N PRO A 526 14.23 -14.14 -4.42
CA PRO A 526 15.30 -13.94 -3.42
C PRO A 526 16.48 -13.12 -3.94
N ASP A 527 16.66 -13.05 -5.25
CA ASP A 527 17.75 -12.28 -5.90
C ASP A 527 17.38 -10.80 -6.09
N ARG A 528 16.11 -10.44 -5.92
CA ARG A 528 15.58 -9.07 -6.09
C ARG A 528 14.59 -8.73 -4.98
N PRO A 529 15.00 -8.81 -3.70
CA PRO A 529 14.10 -8.57 -2.58
C PRO A 529 13.67 -7.09 -2.55
N THR A 530 12.38 -6.83 -2.34
CA THR A 530 11.85 -5.46 -2.22
C THR A 530 11.81 -5.04 -0.76
N SER A 531 12.26 -3.83 -0.45
CA SER A 531 12.27 -3.28 0.92
C SER A 531 12.22 -1.74 0.95
N PRO A 532 11.66 -1.11 2.00
CA PRO A 532 10.98 -1.77 3.13
C PRO A 532 9.64 -2.34 2.68
N ALA A 533 9.37 -3.57 3.10
CA ALA A 533 8.09 -4.23 2.89
C ALA A 533 7.33 -4.28 4.22
N PHE A 534 6.00 -4.32 4.13
CA PHE A 534 5.16 -4.40 5.31
C PHE A 534 4.09 -5.47 5.14
N MET A 535 3.63 -6.00 6.27
CA MET A 535 2.49 -6.90 6.27
C MET A 535 1.28 -6.11 5.79
N ASN A 536 0.63 -6.59 4.74
CA ASN A 536 -0.39 -5.86 4.02
C ASN A 536 -1.60 -6.74 3.68
N GLY A 537 -1.68 -7.97 4.19
CA GLY A 537 -2.79 -8.89 3.90
C GLY A 537 -2.79 -9.38 2.46
N ASP A 538 -1.60 -9.44 1.85
CA ASP A 538 -1.33 -9.98 0.52
C ASP A 538 -0.82 -11.44 0.58
N THR A 539 -0.91 -12.07 1.76
CA THR A 539 -0.51 -13.47 1.95
C THR A 539 -1.74 -14.35 2.13
N ALA A 540 -1.83 -15.43 1.35
CA ALA A 540 -2.81 -16.49 1.55
C ALA A 540 -2.38 -17.39 2.72
N VAL A 541 -2.65 -16.96 3.95
CA VAL A 541 -2.29 -17.70 5.18
C VAL A 541 -3.04 -19.02 5.31
N ARG A 542 -2.52 -19.96 6.10
CA ARG A 542 -3.07 -21.33 6.27
C ARG A 542 -4.56 -21.34 6.61
N SER A 543 -5.04 -20.46 7.50
CA SER A 543 -6.46 -20.41 7.88
C SER A 543 -7.40 -20.01 6.72
N SER A 544 -6.88 -19.30 5.71
CA SER A 544 -7.62 -18.97 4.49
C SER A 544 -7.78 -20.19 3.55
N LEU A 545 -6.89 -21.18 3.67
CA LEU A 545 -6.94 -22.40 2.86
C LEU A 545 -7.99 -23.41 3.34
N ASP A 546 -8.57 -23.22 4.52
CA ASP A 546 -9.66 -24.07 5.00
C ASP A 546 -10.97 -23.85 4.22
N VAL A 547 -11.03 -22.83 3.36
CA VAL A 547 -12.09 -22.68 2.37
C VAL A 547 -11.85 -23.65 1.21
N ARG A 548 -12.73 -24.65 1.10
CA ARG A 548 -12.70 -25.73 0.11
C ARG A 548 -13.87 -25.65 -0.84
N LEU A 549 -13.72 -26.18 -2.04
CA LEU A 549 -14.71 -25.99 -3.11
C LEU A 549 -15.12 -27.29 -3.75
N GLY A 550 -16.44 -27.50 -3.82
CA GLY A 550 -17.00 -28.49 -4.72
C GLY A 550 -16.68 -28.15 -6.17
N LEU A 551 -16.57 -29.18 -7.00
CA LEU A 551 -16.35 -29.07 -8.45
C LEU A 551 -17.39 -28.20 -9.16
N ASP A 552 -18.61 -28.13 -8.63
CA ASP A 552 -19.70 -27.29 -9.14
C ASP A 552 -19.36 -25.79 -9.08
N LYS A 553 -18.49 -25.36 -8.16
CA LYS A 553 -18.08 -23.95 -7.97
C LYS A 553 -16.69 -23.62 -8.51
N TYR A 554 -16.02 -24.58 -9.15
CA TYR A 554 -14.65 -24.40 -9.66
C TYR A 554 -14.50 -23.23 -10.63
N GLN A 555 -15.47 -23.00 -11.52
CA GLN A 555 -15.40 -21.92 -12.51
C GLN A 555 -15.44 -20.53 -11.89
N ASP A 556 -16.14 -20.37 -10.76
CA ASP A 556 -16.23 -19.09 -10.05
C ASP A 556 -15.00 -18.85 -9.18
N TRP A 557 -14.50 -19.90 -8.52
CA TRP A 557 -13.29 -19.78 -7.72
C TRP A 557 -11.99 -19.67 -8.51
N GLY A 558 -11.96 -20.18 -9.74
CA GLY A 558 -10.85 -19.91 -10.67
C GLY A 558 -10.61 -18.42 -10.90
N LYS A 559 -11.56 -17.55 -10.51
CA LYS A 559 -11.47 -16.10 -10.54
C LYS A 559 -10.90 -15.49 -9.26
N HIS A 560 -10.67 -16.26 -8.20
CA HIS A 560 -10.04 -15.75 -6.96
C HIS A 560 -8.63 -15.24 -7.23
N TYR A 561 -8.19 -14.20 -6.51
CA TYR A 561 -6.93 -13.51 -6.76
C TYR A 561 -5.70 -14.30 -6.29
N PHE A 562 -5.87 -15.27 -5.38
CA PHE A 562 -4.83 -16.23 -4.98
C PHE A 562 -5.21 -17.68 -5.28
N ASN A 563 -4.22 -18.48 -5.68
CA ASN A 563 -4.30 -19.95 -5.76
C ASN A 563 -2.94 -20.55 -5.40
N ILE A 564 -2.62 -20.65 -4.10
CA ILE A 564 -1.31 -21.15 -3.67
C ILE A 564 -1.24 -22.68 -3.56
N ALA A 565 -2.37 -23.37 -3.38
CA ALA A 565 -2.44 -24.84 -3.30
C ALA A 565 -2.34 -25.55 -4.66
N GLU A 566 -2.16 -24.78 -5.76
CA GLU A 566 -2.03 -25.23 -7.15
C GLU A 566 -3.33 -25.71 -7.78
N ASP A 567 -4.13 -26.47 -7.04
CA ASP A 567 -5.41 -27.04 -7.47
C ASP A 567 -6.64 -26.27 -6.98
N TYR A 568 -6.47 -25.03 -6.53
CA TYR A 568 -7.55 -24.16 -6.05
C TYR A 568 -8.30 -24.67 -4.81
N ASN A 569 -7.74 -25.59 -4.02
CA ASN A 569 -8.45 -26.23 -2.90
C ASN A 569 -9.74 -26.95 -3.33
N ILE A 570 -9.74 -27.56 -4.52
CA ILE A 570 -10.85 -28.40 -4.97
C ILE A 570 -11.02 -29.59 -4.02
N ASP A 571 -12.26 -29.83 -3.60
CA ASP A 571 -12.68 -30.95 -2.77
C ASP A 571 -13.98 -31.56 -3.36
N GLU A 572 -14.47 -32.67 -2.80
CA GLU A 572 -15.74 -33.29 -3.23
C GLU A 572 -16.94 -32.38 -2.97
N THR A 573 -16.88 -31.60 -1.89
CA THR A 573 -17.93 -30.67 -1.46
C THR A 573 -17.31 -29.36 -0.98
N SER A 574 -18.01 -28.24 -1.18
CA SER A 574 -17.60 -26.96 -0.62
C SER A 574 -17.61 -26.97 0.91
N SER A 575 -16.66 -26.26 1.52
CA SER A 575 -16.72 -25.96 2.95
C SER A 575 -17.88 -25.03 3.29
N GLU A 576 -18.32 -25.06 4.55
CA GLU A 576 -19.25 -24.05 5.09
C GLU A 576 -18.61 -22.66 5.18
N LYS A 577 -17.29 -22.63 5.44
CA LYS A 577 -16.47 -21.42 5.45
C LYS A 577 -16.36 -20.86 4.03
N THR A 578 -16.45 -19.53 3.89
CA THR A 578 -16.29 -18.82 2.62
C THR A 578 -15.25 -17.71 2.79
N ASN A 579 -14.73 -17.14 1.69
CA ASN A 579 -13.83 -15.98 1.77
C ASN A 579 -14.54 -14.66 2.14
N ASN A 580 -15.87 -14.71 2.25
CA ASN A 580 -16.72 -13.57 2.59
C ASN A 580 -16.81 -13.41 4.12
N GLU A 581 -15.66 -13.37 4.78
CA GLU A 581 -15.61 -13.22 6.23
C GLU A 581 -15.93 -11.78 6.66
N GLU A 582 -16.52 -11.67 7.85
CA GLU A 582 -16.71 -10.37 8.49
C GLU A 582 -15.36 -9.71 8.78
N LEU A 583 -15.25 -8.41 8.55
CA LEU A 583 -14.13 -7.65 9.10
C LEU A 583 -14.24 -7.65 10.63
N ALA A 584 -13.19 -8.14 11.31
CA ALA A 584 -13.17 -8.22 12.76
C ALA A 584 -13.49 -6.84 13.41
N PRO A 585 -14.32 -6.77 14.46
CA PRO A 585 -14.72 -5.51 15.09
C PRO A 585 -13.56 -4.58 15.47
N GLU A 586 -12.47 -5.14 15.98
CA GLU A 586 -11.25 -4.43 16.33
C GLU A 586 -10.56 -3.77 15.12
N HIS A 587 -10.81 -4.27 13.91
CA HIS A 587 -10.25 -3.74 12.67
C HIS A 587 -11.13 -2.66 12.03
N ILE A 588 -12.33 -2.36 12.55
CA ILE A 588 -13.16 -1.25 12.04
C ILE A 588 -12.42 0.09 12.18
N ALA A 589 -11.55 0.24 13.19
CA ALA A 589 -10.72 1.43 13.36
C ALA A 589 -9.82 1.71 12.13
N LEU A 590 -9.44 0.67 11.38
CA LEU A 590 -8.61 0.80 10.17
C LEU A 590 -9.29 1.58 9.03
N PHE A 591 -10.58 1.89 9.11
CA PHE A 591 -11.23 2.80 8.16
C PHE A 591 -10.92 4.28 8.44
N TYR A 592 -10.79 4.66 9.71
CA TYR A 592 -10.73 6.08 10.11
C TYR A 592 -9.48 6.50 10.88
N THR A 593 -8.56 5.57 11.19
CA THR A 593 -7.21 5.89 11.67
C THR A 593 -6.21 5.90 10.50
N PRO A 594 -4.99 6.45 10.64
CA PRO A 594 -3.94 6.23 9.65
C PRO A 594 -3.69 4.72 9.44
N LEU A 595 -3.47 4.27 8.20
CA LEU A 595 -3.17 2.86 7.95
C LEU A 595 -1.82 2.52 8.60
N LEU A 596 -1.83 1.58 9.55
CA LEU A 596 -0.62 1.06 10.20
C LEU A 596 0.35 0.51 9.17
N SER A 597 1.67 0.72 9.29
CA SER A 597 2.62 0.17 8.31
C SER A 597 2.47 -1.34 8.16
N HIS A 598 2.46 -2.08 9.28
CA HIS A 598 2.08 -3.49 9.29
C HIS A 598 0.59 -3.66 9.62
N LEU A 599 -0.20 -4.10 8.66
CA LEU A 599 -1.59 -4.48 8.89
C LEU A 599 -1.66 -5.73 9.80
N PRO A 600 -2.72 -5.83 10.62
CA PRO A 600 -3.05 -7.08 11.28
C PRO A 600 -3.46 -8.14 10.25
N THR A 601 -3.41 -9.41 10.63
CA THR A 601 -3.94 -10.49 9.78
C THR A 601 -5.44 -10.32 9.66
N THR A 602 -5.91 -9.94 8.48
CA THR A 602 -7.33 -9.71 8.21
C THR A 602 -7.60 -9.78 6.71
N ASN A 603 -8.83 -10.13 6.32
CA ASN A 603 -9.25 -9.92 4.95
C ASN A 603 -9.45 -8.41 4.71
N LYS A 604 -8.52 -7.80 3.96
CA LYS A 604 -8.53 -6.36 3.64
C LYS A 604 -9.51 -5.96 2.52
N ASP A 605 -10.36 -6.87 2.02
CA ASP A 605 -11.31 -6.59 0.93
C ASP A 605 -12.17 -5.35 1.21
N ALA A 606 -12.74 -5.27 2.41
CA ALA A 606 -13.55 -4.13 2.81
C ALA A 606 -12.75 -2.81 2.82
N LEU A 607 -11.48 -2.85 3.23
CA LEU A 607 -10.60 -1.68 3.25
C LEU A 607 -10.29 -1.20 1.82
N ILE A 608 -10.09 -2.12 0.87
CA ILE A 608 -9.88 -1.79 -0.55
C ILE A 608 -11.11 -1.12 -1.13
N LEU A 609 -12.28 -1.74 -0.93
CA LEU A 609 -13.55 -1.26 -1.45
C LEU A 609 -13.89 0.14 -0.90
N MET A 610 -13.72 0.36 0.40
CA MET A 610 -13.97 1.68 0.99
C MET A 610 -12.98 2.74 0.49
N ALA A 611 -11.68 2.41 0.40
CA ALA A 611 -10.70 3.35 -0.14
C ALA A 611 -10.98 3.74 -1.60
N ALA A 612 -11.46 2.79 -2.41
CA ALA A 612 -11.92 3.05 -3.77
C ALA A 612 -13.16 3.95 -3.78
N TYR A 613 -14.18 3.63 -2.97
CA TYR A 613 -15.44 4.36 -2.86
C TYR A 613 -15.27 5.82 -2.45
N GLU A 614 -14.36 6.09 -1.50
CA GLU A 614 -14.02 7.46 -1.07
C GLU A 614 -13.14 8.22 -2.07
N GLY A 615 -12.50 7.52 -3.00
CA GLY A 615 -11.45 8.07 -3.85
C GLY A 615 -10.19 8.44 -3.04
N ASN A 616 -9.87 7.66 -2.01
CA ASN A 616 -8.70 7.88 -1.17
C ASN A 616 -7.46 7.25 -1.83
N ILE A 617 -6.71 8.05 -2.58
CA ILE A 617 -5.57 7.59 -3.37
C ILE A 617 -4.50 6.86 -2.54
N GLU A 618 -4.11 7.40 -1.38
CA GLU A 618 -3.03 6.85 -0.56
C GLU A 618 -3.41 5.47 -0.01
N ARG A 619 -4.65 5.34 0.51
CA ARG A 619 -5.16 4.07 1.01
C ARG A 619 -5.36 3.07 -0.13
N TYR A 620 -5.95 3.52 -1.24
CA TYR A 620 -6.27 2.65 -2.37
C TYR A 620 -5.00 2.08 -3.01
N VAL A 621 -4.00 2.90 -3.30
CA VAL A 621 -2.73 2.45 -3.89
C VAL A 621 -2.02 1.45 -2.99
N ARG A 622 -2.05 1.68 -1.67
CA ARG A 622 -1.43 0.79 -0.70
C ARG A 622 -2.15 -0.56 -0.56
N LEU A 623 -3.48 -0.57 -0.64
CA LEU A 623 -4.30 -1.75 -0.32
C LEU A 623 -4.65 -2.59 -1.55
N ARG A 624 -4.81 -1.98 -2.73
CA ARG A 624 -5.32 -2.61 -3.94
C ARG A 624 -4.53 -3.85 -4.33
N ARG A 625 -5.22 -4.81 -4.95
CA ARG A 625 -4.62 -6.03 -5.49
C ARG A 625 -4.34 -5.90 -6.99
N PRO A 626 -3.54 -6.80 -7.58
CA PRO A 626 -3.34 -6.85 -9.03
C PRO A 626 -4.65 -7.07 -9.81
N LYS A 627 -5.60 -7.79 -9.21
CA LYS A 627 -6.93 -8.02 -9.77
C LYS A 627 -7.98 -7.33 -8.90
N MET A 628 -8.86 -6.56 -9.55
CA MET A 628 -9.97 -5.90 -8.87
C MET A 628 -10.93 -6.90 -8.22
N LEU A 629 -11.46 -6.55 -7.05
CA LEU A 629 -12.59 -7.23 -6.42
C LEU A 629 -13.88 -7.01 -7.23
N HIS A 630 -14.91 -7.81 -6.94
CA HIS A 630 -16.19 -7.75 -7.66
C HIS A 630 -16.79 -6.32 -7.66
N ASP A 631 -16.90 -5.70 -6.49
CA ASP A 631 -17.52 -4.37 -6.35
C ASP A 631 -16.54 -3.21 -6.58
N GLU A 632 -15.23 -3.49 -6.71
CA GLU A 632 -14.18 -2.46 -6.71
C GLU A 632 -14.30 -1.52 -7.91
N HIS A 633 -14.71 -2.03 -9.07
CA HIS A 633 -14.88 -1.19 -10.26
C HIS A 633 -15.94 -0.10 -10.04
N ALA A 634 -17.11 -0.45 -9.51
CA ALA A 634 -18.16 0.54 -9.22
C ALA A 634 -17.72 1.52 -8.11
N ALA A 635 -17.05 1.02 -7.08
CA ALA A 635 -16.47 1.84 -6.02
C ALA A 635 -15.44 2.86 -6.58
N VAL A 636 -14.56 2.42 -7.49
CA VAL A 636 -13.59 3.28 -8.19
C VAL A 636 -14.30 4.36 -8.99
N LEU A 637 -15.34 4.03 -9.77
CA LEU A 637 -16.08 5.03 -10.54
C LEU A 637 -16.66 6.10 -9.62
N ARG A 638 -17.36 5.68 -8.56
CA ARG A 638 -17.90 6.59 -7.56
C ARG A 638 -16.79 7.46 -6.95
N GLY A 639 -15.67 6.87 -6.52
CA GLY A 639 -14.52 7.61 -6.00
C GLY A 639 -13.96 8.65 -6.96
N ILE A 640 -13.89 8.33 -8.26
CA ILE A 640 -13.44 9.26 -9.32
C ILE A 640 -14.39 10.45 -9.45
N TYR A 641 -15.70 10.21 -9.42
CA TYR A 641 -16.70 11.28 -9.47
C TYR A 641 -16.58 12.25 -8.28
N HIS A 642 -16.21 11.74 -7.11
CA HIS A 642 -16.14 12.53 -5.88
C HIS A 642 -14.78 13.15 -5.58
N ASN A 643 -13.68 12.61 -6.14
CA ASN A 643 -12.32 13.05 -5.81
C ASN A 643 -11.49 13.40 -7.07
N THR A 644 -11.06 14.66 -7.19
CA THR A 644 -10.30 15.15 -8.36
C THR A 644 -8.89 14.56 -8.47
N THR A 645 -8.18 14.37 -7.36
CA THR A 645 -6.81 13.83 -7.40
C THR A 645 -6.83 12.35 -7.76
N PHE A 646 -7.80 11.60 -7.22
CA PHE A 646 -8.04 10.21 -7.59
C PHE A 646 -8.43 10.06 -9.06
N ALA A 647 -9.32 10.92 -9.57
CA ALA A 647 -9.67 10.97 -10.99
C ALA A 647 -8.45 11.22 -11.88
N LYS A 648 -7.59 12.18 -11.51
CA LYS A 648 -6.37 12.47 -12.27
C LYS A 648 -5.41 11.29 -12.26
N TRP A 649 -5.21 10.66 -11.10
CA TRP A 649 -4.34 9.50 -10.99
C TRP A 649 -4.83 8.34 -11.85
N TRP A 650 -6.12 8.00 -11.79
CA TRP A 650 -6.73 6.96 -12.63
C TRP A 650 -6.61 7.25 -14.12
N TYR A 651 -6.83 8.50 -14.53
CA TYR A 651 -6.69 8.92 -15.93
C TYR A 651 -5.28 8.70 -16.50
N LEU A 652 -4.26 8.74 -15.64
CA LEU A 652 -2.85 8.51 -16.01
C LEU A 652 -2.46 7.02 -16.03
N GLN A 653 -3.27 6.12 -15.48
CA GLN A 653 -2.96 4.69 -15.45
C GLN A 653 -3.12 4.07 -16.84
N GLU A 654 -2.41 2.96 -17.06
CA GLU A 654 -2.69 2.06 -18.17
C GLU A 654 -4.01 1.31 -17.88
N ILE A 655 -5.11 1.86 -18.41
CA ILE A 655 -6.44 1.29 -18.23
C ILE A 655 -6.67 0.24 -19.32
N ASP A 656 -7.03 -0.98 -18.91
CA ASP A 656 -7.48 -2.03 -19.83
C ASP A 656 -8.59 -1.49 -20.74
N PRO A 657 -8.53 -1.70 -22.08
CA PRO A 657 -9.58 -1.29 -23.01
C PRO A 657 -11.00 -1.78 -22.68
N SER A 658 -11.14 -2.81 -21.83
CA SER A 658 -12.43 -3.25 -21.28
C SER A 658 -13.00 -2.29 -20.23
N ASN A 659 -12.18 -1.51 -19.53
CA ASN A 659 -12.56 -0.58 -18.45
C ASN A 659 -12.70 0.87 -18.94
N ARG A 660 -13.39 1.07 -20.08
CA ARG A 660 -13.57 2.40 -20.70
C ARG A 660 -14.31 3.40 -19.81
N SER A 661 -15.20 2.91 -18.96
CA SER A 661 -15.95 3.63 -17.92
C SER A 661 -15.08 4.48 -16.99
N ILE A 662 -13.92 3.96 -16.56
CA ILE A 662 -13.00 4.68 -15.66
C ILE A 662 -12.52 5.98 -16.29
N ARG A 663 -12.15 5.92 -17.58
CA ARG A 663 -11.68 7.10 -18.32
C ARG A 663 -12.82 8.09 -18.55
N THR A 664 -14.01 7.60 -18.84
CA THR A 664 -15.22 8.43 -19.01
C THR A 664 -15.59 9.14 -17.70
N ALA A 665 -15.55 8.45 -16.56
CA ALA A 665 -15.76 9.04 -15.24
C ALA A 665 -14.70 10.12 -14.91
N ALA A 666 -13.43 9.88 -15.25
CA ALA A 666 -12.38 10.88 -15.03
C ALA A 666 -12.60 12.15 -15.88
N LEU A 667 -13.01 11.98 -17.16
CA LEU A 667 -13.38 13.10 -18.01
C LEU A 667 -14.60 13.86 -17.48
N ALA A 668 -15.60 13.14 -16.93
CA ALA A 668 -16.73 13.76 -16.26
C ALA A 668 -16.27 14.66 -15.10
N ARG A 669 -15.38 14.13 -14.24
CA ARG A 669 -14.81 14.87 -13.12
C ARG A 669 -14.02 16.09 -13.58
N PHE A 670 -13.28 16.01 -14.69
CA PHE A 670 -12.55 17.16 -15.25
C PHE A 670 -13.51 18.25 -15.73
N ILE A 671 -14.58 17.89 -16.43
CA ILE A 671 -15.63 18.85 -16.85
C ILE A 671 -16.24 19.54 -15.62
N MET A 672 -16.54 18.79 -14.56
CA MET A 672 -17.09 19.29 -13.29
C MET A 672 -16.18 20.30 -12.57
N VAL A 673 -14.87 20.25 -12.80
CA VAL A 673 -13.91 21.23 -12.29
C VAL A 673 -13.48 22.26 -13.34
N ASN A 674 -14.29 22.43 -14.39
CA ASN A 674 -14.11 23.39 -15.48
C ASN A 674 -12.92 23.13 -16.42
N ASP A 675 -12.35 21.92 -16.39
CA ASP A 675 -11.29 21.53 -17.32
C ASP A 675 -11.84 20.84 -18.57
N LEU A 676 -11.60 21.46 -19.72
CA LEU A 676 -11.91 20.91 -21.05
C LEU A 676 -10.64 20.56 -21.85
N SER A 677 -9.46 20.56 -21.22
CA SER A 677 -8.18 20.32 -21.91
C SER A 677 -8.14 18.97 -22.65
N HIS A 678 -8.89 17.99 -22.16
CA HIS A 678 -9.00 16.65 -22.73
C HIS A 678 -10.22 16.45 -23.65
N ILE A 679 -11.00 17.51 -23.92
CA ILE A 679 -12.17 17.49 -24.79
C ILE A 679 -11.85 18.21 -26.10
N THR A 680 -11.90 17.46 -27.20
CA THR A 680 -11.71 17.94 -28.58
C THR A 680 -12.90 17.54 -29.45
N PRO A 681 -13.07 18.09 -30.66
CA PRO A 681 -14.20 17.73 -31.53
C PRO A 681 -14.32 16.24 -31.86
N SER A 682 -13.23 15.46 -31.77
CA SER A 682 -13.19 14.03 -32.10
C SER A 682 -12.79 13.11 -30.95
N SER A 683 -12.49 13.66 -29.76
CA SER A 683 -12.07 12.89 -28.58
C SER A 683 -12.72 13.46 -27.31
N PRO A 684 -13.32 12.62 -26.44
CA PRO A 684 -13.45 11.16 -26.54
C PRO A 684 -14.38 10.72 -27.68
N SER A 685 -14.39 9.43 -28.05
CA SER A 685 -15.34 8.95 -29.07
C SER A 685 -16.80 9.14 -28.63
N LYS A 686 -17.75 9.07 -29.56
CA LYS A 686 -19.20 9.25 -29.26
C LYS A 686 -19.71 8.30 -28.17
N HIS A 687 -19.12 7.11 -28.04
CA HIS A 687 -19.50 6.10 -27.03
C HIS A 687 -18.73 6.23 -25.71
N GLN A 688 -17.97 7.31 -25.54
CA GLN A 688 -17.11 7.54 -24.38
C GLN A 688 -17.32 8.94 -23.79
N VAL A 689 -18.36 9.65 -24.24
CA VAL A 689 -18.76 10.92 -23.63
C VAL A 689 -19.40 10.64 -22.27
N PRO A 690 -19.04 11.38 -21.22
CA PRO A 690 -19.64 11.17 -19.91
C PRO A 690 -21.11 11.58 -19.89
N ALA A 691 -21.96 10.75 -19.27
CA ALA A 691 -23.38 11.04 -19.09
C ALA A 691 -23.61 12.03 -17.93
N MET A 692 -23.16 11.70 -16.72
CA MET A 692 -23.24 12.56 -15.54
C MET A 692 -22.11 13.59 -15.56
N ILE A 693 -22.41 14.88 -15.72
CA ILE A 693 -21.40 15.96 -15.70
C ILE A 693 -21.71 17.09 -14.70
N TRP A 694 -22.70 16.91 -13.82
CA TRP A 694 -23.21 17.94 -12.90
C TRP A 694 -23.35 17.48 -11.44
N TRP A 695 -22.78 16.33 -11.07
CA TRP A 695 -22.79 15.81 -9.71
C TRP A 695 -21.48 15.08 -9.38
N PRO A 696 -20.83 15.33 -8.24
CA PRO A 696 -21.29 16.15 -7.11
C PRO A 696 -21.00 17.66 -7.26
N LEU A 697 -20.33 18.06 -8.33
CA LEU A 697 -20.05 19.47 -8.64
C LEU A 697 -20.73 19.87 -9.94
N ILE A 698 -21.14 21.13 -10.01
CA ILE A 698 -21.77 21.71 -11.19
C ILE A 698 -20.72 22.57 -11.92
N PRO A 699 -20.42 22.30 -13.21
CA PRO A 699 -19.54 23.15 -14.00
C PRO A 699 -20.12 24.56 -14.18
N GLU A 700 -19.25 25.55 -14.32
CA GLU A 700 -19.63 26.93 -14.64
C GLU A 700 -20.33 27.04 -15.99
N GLU A 701 -21.26 27.98 -16.11
CA GLU A 701 -22.07 28.19 -17.33
C GLU A 701 -21.20 28.41 -18.58
N GLU A 702 -20.08 29.14 -18.45
CA GLU A 702 -19.15 29.38 -19.56
C GLU A 702 -18.41 28.11 -20.01
N THR A 703 -18.08 27.21 -19.08
CA THR A 703 -17.53 25.90 -19.41
C THR A 703 -18.54 25.09 -20.21
N LEU A 704 -19.80 25.09 -19.79
CA LEU A 704 -20.87 24.38 -20.47
C LEU A 704 -21.14 24.92 -21.88
N LYS A 705 -21.10 26.26 -22.07
CA LYS A 705 -21.15 26.91 -23.40
C LYS A 705 -20.04 26.42 -24.31
N GLU A 706 -18.81 26.41 -23.81
CA GLU A 706 -17.64 25.96 -24.57
C GLU A 706 -17.69 24.45 -24.85
N LEU A 707 -18.21 23.65 -23.91
CA LEU A 707 -18.39 22.21 -24.08
C LEU A 707 -19.32 21.91 -25.25
N VAL A 708 -20.49 22.55 -25.35
CA VAL A 708 -21.41 22.38 -26.49
C VAL A 708 -20.77 22.83 -27.79
N ARG A 709 -19.99 23.93 -27.77
CA ARG A 709 -19.27 24.41 -28.96
C ARG A 709 -18.27 23.38 -29.47
N ARG A 710 -17.55 22.68 -28.58
CA ARG A 710 -16.59 21.61 -28.94
C ARG A 710 -17.28 20.30 -29.29
N ARG A 711 -18.36 19.96 -28.57
CA ARG A 711 -19.07 18.68 -28.62
C ARG A 711 -20.59 18.89 -28.66
N PRO A 712 -21.14 19.17 -29.85
CA PRO A 712 -22.59 19.35 -30.02
C PRO A 712 -23.42 18.10 -29.64
N ASP A 713 -22.79 16.92 -29.67
CA ASP A 713 -23.40 15.65 -29.26
C ASP A 713 -23.56 15.52 -27.73
N MET A 714 -23.01 16.43 -26.94
CA MET A 714 -23.21 16.50 -25.48
C MET A 714 -24.32 17.50 -25.06
N LYS A 715 -25.14 17.97 -26.00
CA LYS A 715 -26.19 18.98 -25.74
C LYS A 715 -27.18 18.55 -24.64
N LEU A 716 -27.53 17.26 -24.57
CA LEU A 716 -28.45 16.74 -23.55
C LEU A 716 -27.82 16.86 -22.15
N GLN A 717 -26.58 16.40 -21.98
CA GLN A 717 -25.84 16.46 -20.72
C GLN A 717 -25.68 17.90 -20.23
N VAL A 718 -25.42 18.83 -21.16
CA VAL A 718 -25.32 20.25 -20.82
C VAL A 718 -26.68 20.84 -20.42
N ALA A 719 -27.76 20.48 -21.11
CA ALA A 719 -29.11 20.90 -20.72
C ALA A 719 -29.50 20.35 -19.33
N MET A 720 -29.14 19.10 -19.00
CA MET A 720 -29.32 18.51 -17.67
C MET A 720 -28.53 19.29 -16.59
N ALA A 721 -27.30 19.69 -16.91
CA ALA A 721 -26.46 20.53 -16.04
C ALA A 721 -27.04 21.95 -15.87
N CYS A 722 -27.64 22.54 -16.91
CA CYS A 722 -28.33 23.83 -16.81
C CYS A 722 -29.50 23.78 -15.82
N ILE A 723 -30.29 22.69 -15.82
CA ILE A 723 -31.36 22.50 -14.83
C ILE A 723 -30.76 22.40 -13.42
N ALA A 724 -29.67 21.65 -13.25
CA ALA A 724 -29.01 21.49 -11.94
C ALA A 724 -28.43 22.82 -11.41
N GLY A 725 -27.83 23.63 -12.28
CA GLY A 725 -27.20 24.92 -11.93
C GLY A 725 -28.09 26.16 -12.00
N ASP A 726 -29.36 26.00 -12.39
CA ASP A 726 -30.29 27.09 -12.76
C ASP A 726 -29.74 28.09 -13.82
N TYR A 727 -29.04 27.57 -14.85
CA TYR A 727 -28.45 28.36 -15.93
C TYR A 727 -29.44 28.66 -17.08
N ARG A 728 -30.36 29.59 -16.84
CA ARG A 728 -31.45 29.92 -17.78
C ARG A 728 -30.99 30.50 -19.11
N ALA A 729 -30.00 31.39 -19.10
CA ALA A 729 -29.51 32.04 -20.31
C ALA A 729 -28.95 30.99 -21.30
N LEU A 730 -28.05 30.14 -20.82
CA LEU A 730 -27.57 29.01 -21.61
C LEU A 730 -28.70 28.04 -22.02
N TRP A 731 -29.65 27.72 -21.14
CA TRP A 731 -30.79 26.88 -21.50
C TRP A 731 -31.60 27.45 -22.68
N GLU A 732 -31.92 28.74 -22.65
CA GLU A 732 -32.64 29.44 -23.71
C GLU A 732 -31.85 29.43 -25.03
N ASP A 733 -30.54 29.67 -24.96
CA ASP A 733 -29.64 29.59 -26.12
C ASP A 733 -29.57 28.17 -26.71
N LEU A 734 -29.60 27.15 -25.86
CA LEU A 734 -29.61 25.75 -26.30
C LEU A 734 -30.94 25.37 -26.93
N ALA A 735 -32.07 25.86 -26.41
CA ALA A 735 -33.42 25.46 -26.81
C ALA A 735 -33.55 23.92 -26.99
N PRO A 736 -33.35 23.14 -25.92
CA PRO A 736 -33.38 21.68 -26.02
C PRO A 736 -34.81 21.18 -26.31
N PRO A 737 -34.98 20.15 -27.17
CA PRO A 737 -36.28 19.53 -27.38
C PRO A 737 -36.77 18.85 -26.10
N PRO A 738 -38.08 18.74 -25.85
CA PRO A 738 -38.59 18.05 -24.67
C PRO A 738 -38.26 16.56 -24.73
N CYS A 739 -37.79 15.99 -23.62
CA CYS A 739 -37.58 14.55 -23.46
C CYS A 739 -37.79 14.12 -22.00
N SER A 740 -37.89 12.81 -21.76
CA SER A 740 -38.14 12.27 -20.42
C SER A 740 -37.04 12.62 -19.42
N GLU A 741 -35.78 12.58 -19.84
CA GLU A 741 -34.63 12.84 -18.96
C GLU A 741 -34.62 14.28 -18.43
N LEU A 742 -34.85 15.26 -19.32
CA LEU A 742 -34.94 16.67 -18.94
C LEU A 742 -36.15 16.94 -18.04
N TRP A 743 -37.26 16.24 -18.30
CA TRP A 743 -38.48 16.35 -17.52
C TRP A 743 -38.31 15.78 -16.11
N ASP A 744 -37.67 14.63 -15.96
CA ASP A 744 -37.42 14.01 -14.67
C ASP A 744 -36.41 14.81 -13.86
N GLN A 745 -35.34 15.29 -14.50
CA GLN A 745 -34.36 16.18 -13.89
C GLN A 745 -34.98 17.52 -13.47
N ALA A 746 -35.92 18.09 -14.25
CA ALA A 746 -36.59 19.34 -13.89
C ALA A 746 -37.60 19.16 -12.75
N ARG A 747 -38.38 18.07 -12.76
CA ARG A 747 -39.41 17.83 -11.73
C ARG A 747 -38.83 17.34 -10.41
N GLN A 748 -37.69 16.66 -10.43
CA GLN A 748 -37.10 16.02 -9.25
C GLN A 748 -38.14 15.19 -8.47
N ALA A 749 -39.06 14.53 -9.18
CA ALA A 749 -40.17 13.80 -8.59
C ALA A 749 -39.67 12.53 -7.90
N GLN A 750 -40.05 12.34 -6.64
CA GLN A 750 -39.66 11.14 -5.89
C GLN A 750 -40.72 10.05 -6.13
N THR A 751 -40.38 9.02 -6.91
CA THR A 751 -41.29 7.91 -7.26
C THR A 751 -41.80 7.11 -6.05
N ARG A 752 -41.17 7.23 -4.87
CA ARG A 752 -41.46 6.43 -3.67
C ARG A 752 -41.95 7.19 -2.43
N SER A 753 -42.22 8.50 -2.50
CA SER A 753 -42.63 9.30 -1.33
C SER A 753 -43.98 9.98 -1.53
N TRP A 754 -44.98 9.59 -0.73
CA TRP A 754 -46.29 10.24 -0.69
C TRP A 754 -46.33 11.34 0.40
N PRO A 755 -46.89 12.52 0.12
CA PRO A 755 -47.48 12.95 -1.13
C PRO A 755 -46.43 13.35 -2.18
N ASN A 756 -46.64 12.92 -3.44
CA ASN A 756 -45.89 13.40 -4.59
C ASN A 756 -46.11 14.92 -4.73
N SER A 757 -45.16 15.73 -4.25
CA SER A 757 -45.17 17.18 -4.46
C SER A 757 -44.26 17.51 -5.64
N PRO A 758 -44.80 17.66 -6.87
CA PRO A 758 -43.98 17.99 -8.03
C PRO A 758 -43.30 19.35 -7.83
N ASN A 759 -41.99 19.42 -8.07
CA ASN A 759 -41.29 20.69 -8.09
C ASN A 759 -41.72 21.45 -9.35
N ARG A 760 -42.32 22.64 -9.20
CA ARG A 760 -42.69 23.50 -10.31
C ARG A 760 -41.69 24.63 -10.44
N ASN A 761 -41.00 24.68 -11.57
CA ASN A 761 -39.97 25.66 -11.87
C ASN A 761 -40.02 26.08 -13.35
N TYR A 762 -39.17 27.04 -13.73
CA TYR A 762 -39.06 27.56 -15.08
C TYR A 762 -38.88 26.45 -16.14
N TYR A 763 -38.01 25.47 -15.89
CA TYR A 763 -37.71 24.38 -16.83
C TYR A 763 -38.92 23.47 -17.05
N VAL A 764 -39.69 23.18 -15.99
CA VAL A 764 -40.95 22.42 -16.10
C VAL A 764 -41.96 23.17 -16.96
N ASP A 765 -42.20 24.45 -16.69
CA ASP A 765 -43.15 25.26 -17.49
C ASP A 765 -42.68 25.37 -18.96
N TYR A 766 -41.38 25.52 -19.21
CA TYR A 766 -40.78 25.52 -20.54
C TYR A 766 -41.05 24.21 -21.30
N LEU A 767 -40.73 23.06 -20.67
CA LEU A 767 -40.88 21.74 -21.30
C LEU A 767 -42.35 21.43 -21.59
N GLU A 768 -43.27 21.74 -20.68
CA GLU A 768 -44.71 21.59 -20.90
C GLU A 768 -45.22 22.41 -22.08
N GLN A 769 -44.83 23.68 -22.15
CA GLN A 769 -45.28 24.55 -23.22
C GLN A 769 -44.72 24.09 -24.56
N HIS A 770 -43.43 23.76 -24.61
CA HIS A 770 -42.78 23.35 -25.84
C HIS A 770 -43.32 22.00 -26.37
N ALA A 771 -43.65 21.05 -25.47
CA ALA A 771 -44.31 19.81 -25.88
C ALA A 771 -45.74 20.02 -26.41
N LYS A 772 -46.51 20.94 -25.79
CA LYS A 772 -47.84 21.34 -26.29
C LYS A 772 -47.76 21.94 -27.69
N GLU A 773 -46.75 22.77 -27.97
CA GLU A 773 -46.50 23.36 -29.29
C GLU A 773 -46.17 22.30 -30.35
N LEU A 774 -45.44 21.25 -29.96
CA LEU A 774 -45.08 20.13 -30.83
C LEU A 774 -46.18 19.07 -30.97
N GLY A 775 -47.25 19.15 -30.16
CA GLY A 775 -48.36 18.19 -30.19
C GLY A 775 -47.98 16.79 -29.69
N CYS A 776 -47.01 16.68 -28.79
CA CYS A 776 -46.52 15.43 -28.23
C CYS A 776 -46.67 15.39 -26.69
N ASP A 777 -46.69 14.19 -26.13
CA ASP A 777 -46.57 13.98 -24.69
C ASP A 777 -45.08 13.81 -24.32
N ILE A 778 -44.63 14.51 -23.28
CA ILE A 778 -43.22 14.52 -22.84
C ILE A 778 -42.79 13.12 -22.39
N VAL A 779 -43.70 12.36 -21.76
CA VAL A 779 -43.38 11.03 -21.22
C VAL A 779 -43.18 9.97 -22.32
N ASP A 780 -43.65 10.25 -23.53
CA ASP A 780 -43.51 9.35 -24.68
C ASP A 780 -42.20 9.59 -25.47
N LEU A 781 -41.42 10.62 -25.10
CA LEU A 781 -40.19 11.04 -25.78
C LEU A 781 -38.93 10.56 -25.05
N ARG A 782 -38.75 9.24 -24.95
CA ARG A 782 -37.52 8.64 -24.39
C ARG A 782 -36.37 8.71 -25.39
N THR A 783 -35.18 9.12 -24.95
CA THR A 783 -34.00 9.17 -25.82
C THR A 783 -33.13 7.91 -25.79
N ASN A 784 -33.44 6.95 -24.89
CA ASN A 784 -32.60 5.78 -24.59
C ASN A 784 -31.14 6.17 -24.27
N SER A 785 -30.96 7.33 -23.61
CA SER A 785 -29.64 7.83 -23.27
C SER A 785 -29.15 7.29 -21.93
N GLU A 786 -27.83 7.26 -21.76
CA GLU A 786 -27.17 6.97 -20.48
C GLU A 786 -27.48 8.00 -19.37
N CYS A 787 -28.26 9.05 -19.66
CA CYS A 787 -28.68 10.07 -18.71
C CYS A 787 -30.01 9.77 -18.00
N GLU A 788 -30.73 8.70 -18.37
CA GLU A 788 -32.04 8.35 -17.80
C GLU A 788 -31.95 8.18 -16.27
N ASP A 789 -30.97 7.42 -15.80
CA ASP A 789 -30.79 7.14 -14.36
C ASP A 789 -30.16 8.32 -13.60
N ALA A 790 -29.50 9.24 -14.31
CA ALA A 790 -28.87 10.42 -13.72
C ALA A 790 -29.89 11.46 -13.20
N ALA A 791 -31.15 11.37 -13.62
CA ALA A 791 -32.22 12.31 -13.24
C ALA A 791 -32.77 12.11 -11.82
N VAL A 792 -32.40 11.01 -11.14
CA VAL A 792 -32.89 10.72 -9.79
C VAL A 792 -32.52 11.82 -8.80
N ARG A 793 -33.44 12.14 -7.89
CA ARG A 793 -33.25 13.21 -6.91
C ARG A 793 -32.18 12.88 -5.87
N ASN A 794 -32.25 11.70 -5.29
CA ASN A 794 -31.26 11.24 -4.34
C ASN A 794 -30.22 10.39 -5.07
N LYS A 795 -29.06 11.00 -5.39
CA LYS A 795 -27.97 10.36 -6.13
C LYS A 795 -27.03 9.56 -5.22
N GLU A 796 -27.11 9.76 -3.90
CA GLU A 796 -26.28 9.09 -2.90
C GLU A 796 -27.20 8.66 -1.73
N PRO A 797 -27.97 7.57 -1.90
CA PRO A 797 -28.96 7.18 -0.91
C PRO A 797 -28.32 6.77 0.41
N THR A 798 -28.83 7.33 1.52
CA THR A 798 -28.42 7.00 2.87
C THR A 798 -29.35 5.97 3.51
N THR A 799 -28.91 5.36 4.60
CA THR A 799 -29.70 4.38 5.36
C THR A 799 -29.83 4.77 6.83
N THR A 800 -30.89 4.27 7.47
CA THR A 800 -31.06 4.30 8.94
C THR A 800 -30.98 2.90 9.56
N TRP A 801 -30.71 1.91 8.71
CA TRP A 801 -30.48 0.53 9.11
C TRP A 801 -28.98 0.35 9.40
N LEU A 802 -28.68 0.05 10.66
CA LEU A 802 -27.35 -0.24 11.15
C LEU A 802 -27.13 -1.75 11.09
N ASP A 803 -26.25 -2.20 10.19
CA ASP A 803 -25.91 -3.61 10.04
C ASP A 803 -25.16 -4.17 11.25
N SER A 804 -25.12 -5.50 11.37
CA SER A 804 -24.42 -6.19 12.47
C SER A 804 -22.89 -6.18 12.34
N GLY A 805 -22.36 -5.86 11.15
CA GLY A 805 -20.95 -5.94 10.80
C GLY A 805 -20.66 -5.46 9.38
N ILE A 806 -19.39 -5.49 8.98
CA ILE A 806 -18.94 -5.20 7.60
C ILE A 806 -18.51 -6.51 6.94
N TYR A 807 -19.10 -6.79 5.78
CA TYR A 807 -18.85 -8.00 5.00
C TYR A 807 -18.51 -7.60 3.58
N ALA A 808 -17.35 -8.00 3.07
CA ALA A 808 -16.95 -7.75 1.70
C ALA A 808 -17.18 -9.00 0.84
N HIS A 809 -18.44 -9.22 0.46
CA HIS A 809 -18.83 -10.24 -0.51
C HIS A 809 -19.24 -9.61 -1.84
N ASP A 810 -19.45 -10.43 -2.86
CA ASP A 810 -20.01 -9.98 -4.14
C ASP A 810 -21.33 -9.22 -3.89
N PHE A 811 -21.47 -8.03 -4.45
CA PHE A 811 -22.63 -7.14 -4.29
C PHE A 811 -22.82 -6.55 -2.88
N ALA A 812 -21.79 -6.56 -2.02
CA ALA A 812 -21.87 -5.95 -0.70
C ALA A 812 -22.04 -4.42 -0.72
N LEU A 813 -21.49 -3.75 -1.74
CA LEU A 813 -21.65 -2.32 -1.96
C LEU A 813 -22.64 -1.97 -3.06
N MET A 814 -23.26 -2.95 -3.74
CA MET A 814 -24.16 -2.64 -4.85
C MET A 814 -25.58 -2.35 -4.33
N ASP A 815 -26.20 -1.27 -4.81
CA ASP A 815 -27.60 -0.99 -4.45
C ASP A 815 -28.51 -2.12 -4.98
N SER A 816 -29.52 -2.47 -4.17
CA SER A 816 -30.58 -3.44 -4.45
C SER A 816 -31.44 -3.14 -5.68
N ASN A 817 -31.23 -2.00 -6.35
CA ASN A 817 -31.84 -1.66 -7.62
C ASN A 817 -30.80 -1.73 -8.75
N PRO A 818 -30.49 -2.92 -9.30
CA PRO A 818 -29.45 -3.12 -10.30
C PRO A 818 -29.70 -2.42 -11.64
N ASP A 819 -30.87 -1.80 -11.82
CA ASP A 819 -31.32 -1.15 -13.05
C ASP A 819 -31.19 0.38 -13.03
N GLU A 820 -30.69 1.01 -11.95
CA GLU A 820 -30.55 2.47 -11.84
C GLU A 820 -29.10 2.85 -11.44
N ASP A 821 -28.26 3.29 -12.37
CA ASP A 821 -26.91 3.81 -12.10
C ASP A 821 -26.73 5.25 -12.57
N VAL A 822 -26.57 6.18 -11.62
CA VAL A 822 -26.35 7.60 -11.92
C VAL A 822 -25.04 7.88 -12.66
N TYR A 823 -24.10 6.93 -12.66
CA TYR A 823 -22.80 7.01 -13.30
C TYR A 823 -22.72 6.24 -14.64
N SER A 824 -23.86 5.79 -15.19
CA SER A 824 -23.98 5.17 -16.52
C SER A 824 -23.22 3.85 -16.73
N THR A 825 -23.20 3.00 -15.72
CA THR A 825 -22.59 1.66 -15.73
C THR A 825 -23.51 0.60 -15.09
N THR A 826 -23.12 -0.68 -15.10
CA THR A 826 -23.97 -1.81 -14.70
C THR A 826 -24.14 -1.97 -13.17
N GLY A 827 -24.20 -0.86 -12.42
CA GLY A 827 -24.43 -0.84 -10.98
C GLY A 827 -23.71 0.30 -10.24
N GLN A 828 -24.43 1.01 -9.37
CA GLN A 828 -23.89 2.06 -8.50
C GLN A 828 -23.43 1.50 -7.15
N ALA A 829 -22.19 1.81 -6.76
CA ALA A 829 -21.70 1.54 -5.42
C ALA A 829 -22.35 2.47 -4.38
N ASN A 830 -22.79 1.91 -3.26
CA ASN A 830 -23.38 2.55 -2.11
C ASN A 830 -22.84 1.92 -0.82
N ALA A 831 -21.98 2.65 -0.11
CA ALA A 831 -21.41 2.22 1.16
C ALA A 831 -22.15 2.77 2.39
N ALA A 832 -23.40 3.25 2.25
CA ALA A 832 -24.10 3.96 3.32
C ALA A 832 -24.27 3.14 4.61
N SER A 833 -24.46 1.82 4.52
CA SER A 833 -24.55 0.98 5.72
C SER A 833 -23.20 0.82 6.42
N TRP A 834 -22.11 0.75 5.66
CA TRP A 834 -20.74 0.73 6.20
C TRP A 834 -20.39 2.08 6.82
N GLU A 835 -20.67 3.20 6.14
CA GLU A 835 -20.49 4.56 6.65
C GLU A 835 -21.24 4.74 7.99
N LEU A 836 -22.50 4.29 8.05
CA LEU A 836 -23.30 4.36 9.27
C LEU A 836 -22.68 3.52 10.41
N LEU A 837 -22.18 2.32 10.09
CA LEU A 837 -21.49 1.48 11.07
C LEU A 837 -20.19 2.13 11.56
N ILE A 838 -19.39 2.69 10.65
CA ILE A 838 -18.12 3.38 10.95
C ILE A 838 -18.37 4.59 11.87
N CYS A 839 -19.42 5.37 11.61
CA CYS A 839 -19.77 6.53 12.43
C CYS A 839 -20.43 6.18 13.77
N SER A 840 -20.95 4.96 13.92
CA SER A 840 -21.70 4.55 15.11
C SER A 840 -20.80 4.32 16.33
N SER A 841 -21.31 4.65 17.51
CA SER A 841 -20.59 4.37 18.77
C SER A 841 -20.38 2.87 18.99
N GLU A 842 -19.39 2.50 19.80
CA GLU A 842 -19.16 1.09 20.18
C GLU A 842 -20.41 0.43 20.77
N GLU A 843 -21.17 1.18 21.59
CA GLU A 843 -22.42 0.69 22.17
C GLU A 843 -23.48 0.38 21.11
N MET A 844 -23.63 1.25 20.10
CA MET A 844 -24.58 1.01 19.01
C MET A 844 -24.16 -0.16 18.12
N ARG A 845 -22.87 -0.29 17.82
CA ARG A 845 -22.32 -1.44 17.08
C ARG A 845 -22.52 -2.75 17.84
N ARG A 846 -22.28 -2.75 19.16
CA ARG A 846 -22.52 -3.92 20.04
C ARG A 846 -23.98 -4.35 19.99
N ARG A 847 -24.91 -3.40 20.15
CA ARG A 847 -26.35 -3.68 20.06
C ARG A 847 -26.76 -4.21 18.68
N ALA A 848 -26.30 -3.60 17.60
CA ALA A 848 -26.59 -4.09 16.25
C ALA A 848 -26.09 -5.52 16.04
N ARG A 849 -24.93 -5.89 16.60
CA ARG A 849 -24.45 -7.27 16.54
C ARG A 849 -25.33 -8.24 17.35
N GLU A 850 -25.79 -7.85 18.54
CA GLU A 850 -26.67 -8.66 19.41
C GLU A 850 -28.06 -8.86 18.81
N GLU A 851 -28.58 -7.85 18.12
CA GLU A 851 -29.92 -7.83 17.51
C GLU A 851 -29.91 -8.31 16.04
N ASN A 852 -28.74 -8.60 15.48
CA ASN A 852 -28.51 -8.95 14.06
C ASN A 852 -28.99 -7.87 13.07
N GLY A 853 -28.57 -6.63 13.33
CA GLY A 853 -28.96 -5.41 12.65
C GLY A 853 -30.11 -4.71 13.36
N LEU A 854 -30.12 -3.38 13.35
CA LEU A 854 -31.20 -2.59 13.96
C LEU A 854 -31.50 -1.29 13.21
N ARG A 855 -32.72 -0.78 13.35
CA ARG A 855 -33.08 0.56 12.88
C ARG A 855 -32.71 1.58 13.96
N LEU A 856 -31.94 2.61 13.61
CA LEU A 856 -31.44 3.59 14.60
C LEU A 856 -32.55 4.38 15.29
N TYR A 857 -33.61 4.64 14.54
CA TYR A 857 -34.79 5.36 15.00
C TYR A 857 -35.99 4.46 14.72
N ASP A 858 -36.57 3.90 15.79
CA ASP A 858 -37.93 3.38 15.72
C ASP A 858 -38.88 4.55 15.41
N ASP A 859 -39.91 4.28 14.61
CA ASP A 859 -41.00 5.25 14.39
C ASP A 859 -41.86 5.42 15.66
#